data_AF-A0A5R8KCN8-F1
#
_entry.id   AF-A0A5R8KCN8-F1
#
_cell.length_a   1.000
_cell.length_b   1.000
_cell.length_c   1.000
_cell.angle_alpha   90.00
_cell.angle_beta   90.00
_cell.angle_gamma   90.00
#
_symmetry.space_group_name_H-M   'P 1'
#
loop_
_entity.id
_entity.type
_entity.pdbx_description
1 polymer ?
#
loop_
_entity_poly.entity_id
_entity_poly.type
_entity_poly.pdbx_seq_one_letter_code
_entity_poly.pdbx_strand_id
1 'polypeptide(L)'
;MYWQAINQSLNWQTIPDRNLLNLMAFKPSSISISILRALLFTGLASATQAAIQTRDGDAITIDQAGAWSGLPGTNDIARWNNTSSLVNDLATSRTWLGIELLNTTGTVVISGVGTLTLGGVNQGSASGGYPNNDSTIDLSSADLTSLTIQTNLALLANSGQIWNINTGRTFTHNSGTFTRNAGATLNIRGAGSVIAPNIAVDASGIIGPWATFGTAASTSYATRNLTTNQIEAYTYTTANSALDTLTSSTTNYQTGASGAFGAATTFNTLRYTGAAATISGDYTANGILNGGTGILTLSGNATIGSTNELILSAPDSTRSIVISGSISDNGVNPSKVIKAGDGTVTLSNANSYTGETVISRGFLNVTHSEALGSTGVGAGTTVYTAGGGFLTLGNNVTIAENFTFVGGDPTNLYARMLSTSSGNNNTITGTITLQGQLRLGTGGSGQVLNINGGVTGNGNQIVFNLNSGTVNFNTTPINLGGGSFYSDQGGTINVNVAGNIWNGTTLGSGSRLVLGVDNALPVTSLQMGVNYGTAASTLDLNGFNQSVTQVNQASINPGIITSTVERAGGGPATLTINQTSTTLFNGTFAGSLAVTKSNTGRLRLGGASTHTGDTNLTGGVVEILQAAGATLNAVTLSNSTNTINLTGFDVSGLSVGQSIAGTGLDGNTFITAINYGTKVITLSRNTQGTAAAELRNLTFGSLTGSVASSTVNLATPGGIEFGHATTSTSFGGLKGNQNLSLNNLATNAVALTLGANNQNTVYTGALSGSGSITKEGTGISEFGGNSTHTGNTTINAGTFLATNTAGSATGAGSVFVNNTATLGGTGSITGGNAQSISLGSTSQLMIGRSHNLLSDGAQTLTLGNSTAVNNVGITVSGDILFDLYGTDSDQLDLFTTGTTDLTSATILLAGFDSASWVEGQTWKLIDWSGTAEANRATAGIALGTTGLNGFNFTQDIRADGYYITASAIPEPSRALLLLVGSLLLAYRRKR
;
A
#
# COMPACT_ATOMS: atom_id res chain seq x y z
N MET A 1 -5.01 -4.82 35.89
CA MET A 1 -5.95 -5.96 36.00
C MET A 1 -6.39 -6.36 34.61
N TYR A 2 -5.90 -7.50 34.12
CA TYR A 2 -6.31 -8.32 32.96
C TYR A 2 -5.05 -9.06 32.48
N TRP A 3 -4.64 -10.07 33.23
CA TRP A 3 -3.60 -11.02 32.87
C TRP A 3 -4.03 -12.40 33.39
N GLN A 4 -5.10 -12.94 32.79
CA GLN A 4 -5.59 -14.30 33.01
C GLN A 4 -6.68 -14.62 31.97
N ALA A 5 -6.26 -15.06 30.78
CA ALA A 5 -7.05 -15.91 29.89
C ALA A 5 -6.15 -16.40 28.75
N ILE A 6 -6.34 -17.65 28.34
CA ILE A 6 -5.57 -18.38 27.31
C ILE A 6 -4.25 -18.95 27.84
N ASN A 7 -4.38 -19.88 28.80
CA ASN A 7 -3.38 -20.91 28.96
C ASN A 7 -4.05 -22.26 29.27
N GLN A 8 -4.92 -22.74 28.37
CA GLN A 8 -5.44 -24.11 28.36
C GLN A 8 -5.90 -24.51 26.95
N SER A 9 -5.02 -25.15 26.16
CA SER A 9 -5.35 -26.31 25.32
C SER A 9 -4.21 -26.64 24.35
N LEU A 10 -3.19 -27.37 24.79
CA LEU A 10 -2.44 -28.26 23.91
C LEU A 10 -1.84 -29.38 24.76
N ASN A 11 -2.58 -30.49 24.82
CA ASN A 11 -2.14 -31.76 25.39
C ASN A 11 -0.98 -32.30 24.54
N TRP A 12 0.18 -32.49 25.16
CA TRP A 12 1.29 -33.23 24.61
C TRP A 12 1.06 -34.72 24.86
N GLN A 13 0.63 -35.47 23.84
CA GLN A 13 0.69 -36.92 23.82
C GLN A 13 1.59 -37.39 22.66
N THR A 14 2.81 -37.77 23.04
CA THR A 14 3.66 -38.86 22.52
C THR A 14 3.16 -39.66 21.30
N ILE A 15 3.89 -39.61 20.17
CA ILE A 15 4.13 -40.73 19.22
C ILE A 15 5.53 -40.53 18.55
N PRO A 16 6.33 -41.59 18.27
CA PRO A 16 7.80 -41.52 18.23
C PRO A 16 8.43 -41.42 16.83
N ASP A 17 9.74 -41.11 16.83
CA ASP A 17 10.67 -41.22 15.70
C ASP A 17 10.54 -42.52 14.90
N ARG A 18 10.45 -42.38 13.57
CA ARG A 18 11.22 -43.10 12.53
C ARG A 18 10.56 -42.93 11.16
N ASN A 19 11.22 -42.19 10.25
CA ASN A 19 11.47 -42.56 8.84
C ASN A 19 12.00 -41.35 8.04
N LEU A 20 13.28 -41.06 8.24
CA LEU A 20 14.12 -40.30 7.32
C LEU A 20 14.65 -41.25 6.25
N LEU A 21 13.99 -41.38 5.10
CA LEU A 21 14.58 -41.67 3.78
C LEU A 21 13.44 -41.89 2.76
N ASN A 22 13.21 -40.92 1.88
CA ASN A 22 12.82 -41.11 0.46
C ASN A 22 12.36 -39.78 -0.15
N LEU A 23 13.32 -38.94 -0.58
CA LEU A 23 13.07 -38.01 -1.67
C LEU A 23 14.39 -37.61 -2.36
N MET A 24 14.94 -38.51 -3.16
CA MET A 24 15.99 -38.19 -4.12
C MET A 24 15.75 -38.93 -5.43
N ALA A 25 15.02 -38.30 -6.35
CA ALA A 25 15.09 -38.61 -7.78
C ALA A 25 14.50 -37.47 -8.61
N PHE A 26 15.29 -36.43 -8.91
CA PHE A 26 15.15 -35.70 -10.18
C PHE A 26 16.52 -35.14 -10.58
N LYS A 27 17.01 -35.56 -11.76
CA LYS A 27 18.26 -35.12 -12.37
C LYS A 27 18.10 -33.73 -13.02
N PRO A 28 19.19 -32.95 -13.16
CA PRO A 28 19.16 -31.54 -13.52
C PRO A 28 19.28 -31.32 -15.03
N SER A 29 18.53 -30.36 -15.56
CA SER A 29 18.92 -29.65 -16.78
C SER A 29 18.41 -28.21 -16.71
N SER A 30 19.22 -27.27 -17.19
CA SER A 30 19.00 -25.82 -17.26
C SER A 30 19.46 -25.02 -16.03
N ILE A 31 20.76 -24.73 -16.03
CA ILE A 31 21.38 -23.65 -15.25
C ILE A 31 20.70 -22.32 -15.64
N SER A 32 20.03 -21.69 -14.69
CA SER A 32 19.66 -20.27 -14.74
C SER A 32 20.18 -19.58 -13.49
N ILE A 33 20.92 -18.49 -13.72
CA ILE A 33 21.69 -17.68 -12.78
C ILE A 33 20.72 -16.88 -11.87
N SER A 34 20.04 -17.57 -10.95
CA SER A 34 19.13 -16.93 -9.98
C SER A 34 19.17 -17.53 -8.57
N ILE A 35 19.95 -18.59 -8.32
CA ILE A 35 20.04 -19.22 -6.99
C ILE A 35 21.38 -18.92 -6.28
N LEU A 36 22.35 -18.30 -6.97
CA LEU A 36 23.61 -17.85 -6.34
C LEU A 36 23.47 -16.53 -5.53
N ARG A 37 22.26 -16.01 -5.36
CA ARG A 37 21.97 -14.85 -4.47
C ARG A 37 21.28 -15.23 -3.15
N ALA A 38 20.95 -16.51 -2.94
CA ALA A 38 20.37 -17.00 -1.68
C ALA A 38 21.38 -17.70 -0.75
N LEU A 39 22.63 -17.88 -1.18
CA LEU A 39 23.70 -18.50 -0.38
C LEU A 39 24.90 -17.56 -0.09
N LEU A 40 24.64 -16.25 -0.09
CA LEU A 40 25.52 -15.23 0.53
C LEU A 40 24.78 -14.44 1.62
N PHE A 41 23.87 -15.12 2.34
CA PHE A 41 23.27 -14.63 3.59
C PHE A 41 23.78 -15.43 4.80
N THR A 42 25.08 -15.70 4.85
CA THR A 42 25.75 -16.11 6.09
C THR A 42 26.44 -14.88 6.66
N GLY A 43 25.75 -14.18 7.57
CA GLY A 43 26.32 -13.06 8.32
C GLY A 43 25.42 -11.83 8.45
N LEU A 44 24.11 -12.00 8.66
CA LEU A 44 23.31 -10.93 9.27
C LEU A 44 23.25 -11.20 10.77
N ALA A 45 24.22 -10.68 11.51
CA ALA A 45 24.01 -10.41 12.92
C ALA A 45 23.03 -9.23 12.98
N SER A 46 21.73 -9.51 13.10
CA SER A 46 20.90 -8.59 13.86
C SER A 46 21.53 -8.47 15.24
N ALA A 47 21.60 -7.27 15.81
CA ALA A 47 21.96 -7.11 17.21
C ALA A 47 20.91 -7.84 18.05
N THR A 48 21.15 -9.13 18.32
CA THR A 48 20.31 -9.92 19.21
C THR A 48 20.42 -9.30 20.60
N GLN A 49 19.26 -9.04 21.20
CA GLN A 49 19.17 -8.61 22.60
C GLN A 49 19.99 -9.56 23.47
N ALA A 50 20.50 -9.05 24.60
CA ALA A 50 21.28 -9.85 25.53
C ALA A 50 20.49 -11.09 25.94
N ALA A 51 20.95 -12.27 25.52
CA ALA A 51 20.32 -13.52 25.88
C ALA A 51 21.04 -14.09 27.10
N ILE A 52 20.28 -14.77 27.96
CA ILE A 52 20.91 -15.61 28.97
C ILE A 52 21.09 -16.99 28.37
N GLN A 53 22.35 -17.38 28.23
CA GLN A 53 22.74 -18.68 27.77
C GLN A 53 22.93 -19.57 29.00
N THR A 54 21.92 -20.39 29.25
CA THR A 54 21.92 -21.32 30.39
C THR A 54 22.67 -22.59 30.03
N ARG A 55 23.43 -23.08 31.00
CA ARG A 55 24.04 -24.40 30.98
C ARG A 55 23.38 -25.31 32.01
N ASP A 56 22.86 -26.43 31.50
CA ASP A 56 22.14 -27.43 32.28
C ASP A 56 22.91 -28.78 32.39
N GLY A 57 24.06 -28.97 31.72
CA GLY A 57 24.85 -30.23 31.76
C GLY A 57 26.37 -30.11 31.50
N ASP A 58 27.08 -31.25 31.56
CA ASP A 58 28.56 -31.35 31.66
C ASP A 58 29.28 -32.06 30.49
N ALA A 59 28.58 -32.39 29.40
CA ALA A 59 29.15 -33.30 28.40
C ALA A 59 30.27 -32.69 27.51
N ILE A 60 30.46 -31.36 27.49
CA ILE A 60 31.34 -30.66 26.54
C ILE A 60 32.04 -29.46 27.21
N THR A 61 33.22 -29.07 26.71
CA THR A 61 33.95 -27.85 27.13
C THR A 61 33.15 -26.58 26.87
N ILE A 62 33.38 -25.54 27.68
CA ILE A 62 32.51 -24.36 27.75
C ILE A 62 32.57 -23.47 26.50
N ASP A 63 33.53 -23.73 25.63
CA ASP A 63 33.78 -23.01 24.39
C ASP A 63 33.24 -23.72 23.14
N GLN A 64 32.60 -24.88 23.29
CA GLN A 64 32.01 -25.63 22.18
C GLN A 64 30.50 -25.42 22.05
N ALA A 65 30.01 -25.54 20.81
CA ALA A 65 28.59 -25.52 20.52
C ALA A 65 27.88 -26.70 21.23
N GLY A 66 26.76 -26.40 21.91
CA GLY A 66 26.00 -27.39 22.69
C GLY A 66 26.38 -27.47 24.17
N ALA A 67 27.44 -26.81 24.62
CA ALA A 67 27.74 -26.66 26.06
C ALA A 67 26.74 -25.73 26.78
N TRP A 68 25.99 -24.97 26.00
CA TRP A 68 25.01 -23.98 26.44
C TRP A 68 23.76 -24.14 25.57
N SER A 69 22.62 -23.63 26.06
CA SER A 69 21.41 -23.42 25.22
C SER A 69 21.72 -22.68 23.92
N GLY A 70 22.70 -21.77 23.94
CA GLY A 70 23.42 -21.21 22.80
C GLY A 70 24.78 -20.70 23.28
N LEU A 71 25.85 -20.84 22.48
CA LEU A 71 27.19 -20.44 22.94
C LEU A 71 27.23 -18.93 23.26
N PRO A 72 27.55 -18.51 24.51
CA PRO A 72 27.49 -17.09 24.88
C PRO A 72 28.53 -16.25 24.14
N GLY A 73 28.05 -15.15 23.56
CA GLY A 73 28.85 -14.10 22.94
C GLY A 73 28.97 -12.82 23.78
N THR A 74 29.48 -11.76 23.17
CA THR A 74 29.77 -10.47 23.82
C THR A 74 28.57 -9.80 24.50
N ASN A 75 27.35 -10.09 24.03
CA ASN A 75 26.11 -9.55 24.57
C ASN A 75 25.37 -10.53 25.49
N ASP A 76 25.90 -11.72 25.74
CA ASP A 76 25.18 -12.77 26.45
C ASP A 76 25.69 -12.99 27.87
N ILE A 77 24.77 -13.38 28.75
CA ILE A 77 25.09 -13.78 30.12
C ILE A 77 25.26 -15.31 30.15
N ALA A 78 26.43 -15.75 30.61
CA ALA A 78 26.73 -17.15 30.84
C ALA A 78 26.15 -17.57 32.20
N ARG A 79 25.05 -18.33 32.17
CA ARG A 79 24.36 -18.78 33.39
C ARG A 79 24.59 -20.24 33.68
N TRP A 80 25.02 -20.54 34.90
CA TRP A 80 25.01 -21.90 35.44
C TRP A 80 23.73 -22.17 36.22
N ASN A 81 23.04 -23.24 35.85
CA ASN A 81 21.79 -23.68 36.47
C ASN A 81 21.75 -25.21 36.65
N ASN A 82 22.91 -25.82 36.92
CA ASN A 82 23.04 -27.25 37.09
C ASN A 82 23.92 -27.64 38.29
N THR A 83 23.82 -28.90 38.68
CA THR A 83 24.39 -29.47 39.91
C THR A 83 25.76 -30.13 39.72
N SER A 84 26.34 -30.05 38.53
CA SER A 84 27.46 -30.90 38.14
C SER A 84 28.81 -30.18 38.27
N SER A 85 29.73 -30.84 38.98
CA SER A 85 31.00 -30.27 39.46
C SER A 85 32.18 -30.75 38.61
N LEU A 86 32.55 -30.02 37.57
CA LEU A 86 33.87 -30.16 36.94
C LEU A 86 34.43 -28.80 36.51
N VAL A 87 35.75 -28.75 36.48
CA VAL A 87 36.54 -27.63 35.98
C VAL A 87 36.12 -27.30 34.55
N ASN A 88 35.79 -26.03 34.32
CA ASN A 88 35.31 -25.50 33.05
C ASN A 88 36.50 -24.95 32.27
N ASP A 89 37.03 -25.74 31.34
CA ASP A 89 38.20 -25.33 30.55
C ASP A 89 37.82 -24.34 29.45
N LEU A 90 38.44 -23.16 29.49
CA LEU A 90 38.36 -22.11 28.48
C LEU A 90 39.60 -22.19 27.58
N ALA A 91 39.53 -23.03 26.54
CA ALA A 91 40.65 -23.23 25.63
C ALA A 91 40.92 -22.02 24.71
N THR A 92 39.88 -21.23 24.40
CA THR A 92 39.94 -20.06 23.53
C THR A 92 39.43 -18.80 24.24
N SER A 93 40.01 -17.63 23.96
CA SER A 93 39.54 -16.38 24.56
C SER A 93 38.08 -16.10 24.21
N ARG A 94 37.30 -15.65 25.19
CA ARG A 94 35.87 -15.34 25.05
C ARG A 94 35.55 -13.99 25.65
N THR A 95 34.55 -13.32 25.09
CA THR A 95 33.95 -12.12 25.69
C THR A 95 32.50 -12.43 25.99
N TRP A 96 32.09 -12.24 27.25
CA TRP A 96 30.71 -12.42 27.71
C TRP A 96 30.21 -11.12 28.32
N LEU A 97 28.90 -10.88 28.31
CA LEU A 97 28.31 -9.75 29.02
C LEU A 97 28.41 -9.96 30.54
N GLY A 98 28.22 -11.19 31.03
CA GLY A 98 28.35 -11.50 32.44
C GLY A 98 28.27 -12.98 32.77
N ILE A 99 28.38 -13.29 34.05
CA ILE A 99 28.27 -14.62 34.65
C ILE A 99 27.21 -14.57 35.75
N GLU A 100 26.33 -15.57 35.76
CA GLU A 100 25.28 -15.73 36.76
C GLU A 100 25.25 -17.16 37.30
N LEU A 101 25.19 -17.32 38.62
CA LEU A 101 25.04 -18.61 39.28
C LEU A 101 23.70 -18.62 40.04
N LEU A 102 22.78 -19.50 39.63
CA LEU A 102 21.52 -19.74 40.32
C LEU A 102 21.62 -21.03 41.15
N ASN A 103 21.06 -22.14 40.68
CA ASN A 103 20.86 -23.38 41.44
C ASN A 103 22.07 -24.35 41.41
N THR A 104 23.29 -23.83 41.60
CA THR A 104 24.50 -24.66 41.63
C THR A 104 24.69 -25.31 43.01
N THR A 105 25.15 -26.57 43.08
CA THR A 105 25.40 -27.31 44.34
C THR A 105 26.88 -27.43 44.73
N GLY A 106 27.80 -26.93 43.89
CA GLY A 106 29.24 -26.84 44.17
C GLY A 106 29.88 -25.59 43.56
N THR A 107 31.14 -25.33 43.89
CA THR A 107 31.91 -24.21 43.33
C THR A 107 32.07 -24.37 41.82
N VAL A 108 31.71 -23.34 41.05
CA VAL A 108 31.97 -23.29 39.61
C VAL A 108 33.41 -22.82 39.42
N VAL A 109 34.23 -23.62 38.73
CA VAL A 109 35.63 -23.28 38.43
C VAL A 109 35.79 -23.08 36.93
N ILE A 110 36.29 -21.93 36.48
CA ILE A 110 36.67 -21.65 35.08
C ILE A 110 38.19 -21.62 34.97
N SER A 111 38.79 -22.54 34.23
CA SER A 111 40.24 -22.66 34.03
C SER A 111 40.61 -22.51 32.55
N GLY A 112 41.87 -22.81 32.21
CA GLY A 112 42.34 -22.84 30.82
C GLY A 112 43.24 -21.67 30.46
N VAL A 113 43.63 -21.61 29.19
CA VAL A 113 44.61 -20.64 28.67
C VAL A 113 43.97 -19.42 27.99
N GLY A 114 42.68 -19.49 27.66
CA GLY A 114 41.94 -18.40 27.00
C GLY A 114 41.71 -17.22 27.94
N THR A 115 41.69 -15.99 27.41
CA THR A 115 41.27 -14.83 28.23
C THR A 115 39.76 -14.73 28.27
N LEU A 116 39.18 -14.72 29.47
CA LEU A 116 37.79 -14.37 29.69
C LEU A 116 37.67 -12.87 29.86
N THR A 117 37.03 -12.20 28.90
CA THR A 117 36.69 -10.78 28.98
C THR A 117 35.25 -10.61 29.40
N LEU A 118 34.99 -9.84 30.45
CA LEU A 118 33.63 -9.56 30.91
C LEU A 118 33.20 -8.14 30.51
N GLY A 119 32.03 -8.03 29.86
CA GLY A 119 31.31 -6.82 29.51
C GLY A 119 30.48 -6.29 30.69
N GLY A 120 29.91 -5.09 30.57
CA GLY A 120 29.08 -4.53 31.65
C GLY A 120 27.74 -5.24 31.80
N VAL A 121 26.82 -4.66 32.55
CA VAL A 121 25.58 -5.34 32.99
C VAL A 121 24.47 -5.33 31.93
N ASN A 122 23.35 -6.01 32.19
CA ASN A 122 22.06 -5.70 31.59
C ASN A 122 21.18 -5.05 32.68
N GLN A 123 20.77 -3.79 32.53
CA GLN A 123 19.88 -3.10 33.48
C GLN A 123 18.41 -3.60 33.37
N GLY A 124 18.13 -4.90 33.51
CA GLY A 124 16.78 -5.45 33.31
C GLY A 124 15.70 -4.76 34.18
N SER A 125 14.60 -4.32 33.56
CA SER A 125 13.38 -3.91 34.26
C SER A 125 12.77 -5.07 35.03
N ALA A 126 12.26 -4.81 36.24
CA ALA A 126 11.45 -5.76 37.02
C ALA A 126 10.13 -6.21 36.33
N SER A 127 9.78 -5.68 35.16
CA SER A 127 8.45 -5.84 34.54
C SER A 127 8.38 -6.81 33.34
N GLY A 128 9.45 -7.53 32.97
CA GLY A 128 9.55 -8.23 31.68
C GLY A 128 9.86 -9.73 31.69
N GLY A 129 9.84 -10.43 32.83
CA GLY A 129 10.11 -11.87 32.88
C GLY A 129 11.58 -12.29 32.70
N TYR A 130 12.49 -11.33 32.48
CA TYR A 130 13.93 -11.54 32.59
C TYR A 130 14.40 -11.14 34.00
N PRO A 131 15.31 -11.90 34.64
CA PRO A 131 15.86 -11.50 35.92
C PRO A 131 16.63 -10.17 35.78
N ASN A 132 16.39 -9.30 36.74
CA ASN A 132 17.03 -8.02 36.97
C ASN A 132 18.48 -8.21 37.45
N ASN A 133 19.36 -8.74 36.60
CA ASN A 133 20.78 -8.86 36.91
C ASN A 133 21.57 -7.64 36.43
N ASP A 134 21.51 -6.57 37.21
CA ASP A 134 22.39 -5.40 37.08
C ASP A 134 23.84 -5.72 37.51
N SER A 135 24.29 -6.97 37.35
CA SER A 135 25.58 -7.48 37.83
C SER A 135 26.29 -8.26 36.72
N THR A 136 27.56 -7.93 36.48
CA THR A 136 28.42 -8.65 35.55
C THR A 136 28.86 -9.99 36.14
N ILE A 137 29.11 -10.04 37.44
CA ILE A 137 29.22 -11.30 38.18
C ILE A 137 28.08 -11.27 39.20
N ASP A 138 27.12 -12.16 39.01
CA ASP A 138 25.94 -12.27 39.85
C ASP A 138 25.98 -13.57 40.67
N LEU A 139 26.38 -13.44 41.94
CA LEU A 139 26.29 -14.48 42.96
C LEU A 139 25.24 -14.08 44.01
N SER A 140 24.13 -13.45 43.59
CA SER A 140 23.08 -12.96 44.48
C SER A 140 22.08 -14.03 44.92
N SER A 141 22.02 -15.17 44.21
CA SER A 141 21.12 -16.28 44.56
C SER A 141 21.37 -16.79 45.99
N ALA A 142 20.33 -17.33 46.62
CA ALA A 142 20.41 -17.88 47.98
C ALA A 142 21.26 -19.17 48.05
N ASP A 143 21.55 -19.78 46.91
CA ASP A 143 22.35 -21.00 46.80
C ASP A 143 23.81 -20.70 47.18
N LEU A 144 24.39 -21.38 48.16
CA LEU A 144 25.67 -21.00 48.80
C LEU A 144 26.95 -21.34 47.99
N THR A 145 26.95 -21.20 46.66
CA THR A 145 28.02 -21.73 45.79
C THR A 145 28.98 -20.69 45.23
N SER A 146 30.28 -20.90 45.39
CA SER A 146 31.29 -19.91 45.00
C SER A 146 31.65 -19.98 43.51
N LEU A 147 32.23 -18.91 42.98
CA LEU A 147 32.83 -18.87 41.63
C LEU A 147 34.35 -18.74 41.77
N THR A 148 35.08 -19.55 41.02
CA THR A 148 36.53 -19.45 40.89
C THR A 148 36.91 -19.30 39.42
N ILE A 149 37.62 -18.24 39.07
CA ILE A 149 38.21 -18.04 37.74
C ILE A 149 39.73 -18.18 37.90
N GLN A 150 40.30 -19.19 37.25
CA GLN A 150 41.73 -19.48 37.24
C GLN A 150 42.41 -19.03 35.95
N THR A 151 41.63 -18.74 34.92
CA THR A 151 42.16 -18.23 33.65
C THR A 151 42.38 -16.71 33.68
N ASN A 152 42.93 -16.15 32.60
CA ASN A 152 43.09 -14.70 32.48
C ASN A 152 41.70 -14.03 32.49
N LEU A 153 41.54 -12.99 33.31
CA LEU A 153 40.31 -12.22 33.43
C LEU A 153 40.56 -10.79 32.99
N ALA A 154 39.80 -10.31 32.00
CA ALA A 154 39.87 -8.94 31.54
C ALA A 154 38.52 -8.22 31.74
N LEU A 155 38.56 -6.95 32.15
CA LEU A 155 37.39 -6.07 32.10
C LEU A 155 37.32 -5.43 30.72
N LEU A 156 36.16 -5.49 30.06
CA LEU A 156 35.98 -4.86 28.75
C LEU A 156 36.24 -3.34 28.81
N ALA A 157 36.95 -2.80 27.83
CA ALA A 157 37.24 -1.37 27.75
C ALA A 157 35.94 -0.54 27.79
N ASN A 158 36.03 0.65 28.39
CA ASN A 158 34.93 1.62 28.49
C ASN A 158 33.63 1.11 29.19
N SER A 159 33.66 -0.06 29.82
CA SER A 159 32.48 -0.69 30.42
C SER A 159 32.33 -0.48 31.93
N GLY A 160 31.10 -0.57 32.42
CA GLY A 160 30.77 -0.51 33.84
C GLY A 160 30.43 -1.88 34.42
N GLN A 161 31.30 -2.38 35.31
CA GLN A 161 31.21 -3.71 35.91
C GLN A 161 30.57 -3.65 37.30
N ILE A 162 29.73 -4.64 37.61
CA ILE A 162 29.20 -4.85 38.96
C ILE A 162 29.45 -6.30 39.38
N TRP A 163 30.08 -6.52 40.53
CA TRP A 163 30.19 -7.83 41.15
C TRP A 163 29.30 -7.86 42.39
N ASN A 164 28.21 -8.62 42.34
CA ASN A 164 27.24 -8.74 43.41
C ASN A 164 27.39 -10.09 44.10
N ILE A 165 28.04 -10.09 45.26
CA ILE A 165 28.42 -11.31 45.98
C ILE A 165 27.62 -11.39 47.28
N ASN A 166 26.63 -12.29 47.34
CA ASN A 166 25.79 -12.44 48.52
C ASN A 166 26.57 -12.99 49.72
N THR A 167 26.04 -12.79 50.93
CA THR A 167 26.60 -13.32 52.18
C THR A 167 26.88 -14.82 52.08
N GLY A 168 28.07 -15.26 52.50
CA GLY A 168 28.46 -16.67 52.48
C GLY A 168 28.97 -17.18 51.11
N ARG A 169 28.91 -16.36 50.05
CA ARG A 169 29.49 -16.65 48.74
C ARG A 169 30.90 -16.10 48.64
N THR A 170 31.75 -16.73 47.83
CA THR A 170 33.07 -16.20 47.48
C THR A 170 33.22 -16.15 45.96
N PHE A 171 33.72 -15.03 45.43
CA PHE A 171 34.31 -14.97 44.10
C PHE A 171 35.84 -14.98 44.24
N THR A 172 36.50 -15.95 43.61
CA THR A 172 37.96 -16.05 43.60
C THR A 172 38.49 -15.88 42.19
N HIS A 173 39.43 -14.97 41.97
CA HIS A 173 40.27 -14.95 40.77
C HIS A 173 41.70 -15.29 41.17
N ASN A 174 42.10 -16.56 41.01
CA ASN A 174 43.38 -17.06 41.49
C ASN A 174 44.18 -17.73 40.37
N SER A 175 45.42 -17.29 40.14
CA SER A 175 46.44 -17.78 39.19
C SER A 175 46.49 -17.07 37.82
N GLY A 176 45.37 -16.73 37.19
CA GLY A 176 45.35 -16.02 35.90
C GLY A 176 45.68 -14.52 36.00
N THR A 177 46.07 -13.89 34.89
CA THR A 177 46.33 -12.44 34.84
C THR A 177 45.02 -11.67 34.93
N PHE A 178 44.98 -10.60 35.74
CA PHE A 178 43.87 -9.66 35.77
C PHE A 178 44.21 -8.42 34.93
N THR A 179 43.39 -8.09 33.94
CA THR A 179 43.59 -6.93 33.06
C THR A 179 42.41 -5.98 33.15
N ARG A 180 42.66 -4.75 33.61
CA ARG A 180 41.72 -3.65 33.41
C ARG A 180 42.05 -2.97 32.08
N ASN A 181 41.17 -3.09 31.09
CA ASN A 181 41.27 -2.25 29.90
C ASN A 181 40.86 -0.79 30.22
N ALA A 182 41.46 0.18 29.53
CA ALA A 182 41.21 1.61 29.78
C ALA A 182 39.71 1.97 29.73
N GLY A 183 39.29 2.93 30.55
CA GLY A 183 37.87 3.30 30.67
C GLY A 183 36.98 2.33 31.45
N ALA A 184 37.44 1.10 31.75
CA ALA A 184 36.66 0.15 32.54
C ALA A 184 36.54 0.58 34.01
N THR A 185 35.37 0.35 34.61
CA THR A 185 35.07 0.68 36.01
C THR A 185 34.45 -0.53 36.72
N LEU A 186 34.64 -0.62 38.04
CA LEU A 186 34.16 -1.75 38.84
C LEU A 186 33.48 -1.26 40.13
N ASN A 187 32.30 -1.79 40.41
CA ASN A 187 31.68 -1.72 41.74
C ASN A 187 31.51 -3.14 42.31
N ILE A 188 32.01 -3.36 43.52
CA ILE A 188 31.85 -4.60 44.27
C ILE A 188 30.83 -4.33 45.37
N ARG A 189 29.84 -5.21 45.50
CA ARG A 189 28.77 -5.07 46.49
C ARG A 189 28.28 -6.43 46.97
N GLY A 190 27.40 -6.38 47.97
CA GLY A 190 27.02 -7.56 48.75
C GLY A 190 28.00 -7.81 49.90
N ALA A 191 27.64 -8.72 50.78
CA ALA A 191 28.39 -9.01 52.01
C ALA A 191 29.24 -10.30 51.91
N GLY A 192 29.35 -10.90 50.73
CA GLY A 192 30.27 -12.01 50.47
C GLY A 192 31.70 -11.56 50.20
N SER A 193 32.57 -12.53 49.92
CA SER A 193 34.02 -12.30 49.77
C SER A 193 34.45 -12.27 48.31
N VAL A 194 35.36 -11.34 47.97
CA VAL A 194 36.07 -11.35 46.69
C VAL A 194 37.55 -11.51 46.97
N ILE A 195 38.18 -12.56 46.44
CA ILE A 195 39.60 -12.88 46.64
C ILE A 195 40.32 -12.80 45.29
N ALA A 196 41.20 -11.82 45.12
CA ALA A 196 41.87 -11.58 43.85
C ALA A 196 43.36 -11.20 44.05
N PRO A 197 44.26 -12.17 44.31
CA PRO A 197 45.70 -11.91 44.49
C PRO A 197 46.40 -11.27 43.29
N ASN A 198 45.81 -11.34 42.09
CA ASN A 198 46.42 -10.82 40.87
C ASN A 198 45.87 -9.45 40.44
N ILE A 199 44.87 -8.90 41.14
CA ILE A 199 44.44 -7.51 40.91
C ILE A 199 45.43 -6.57 41.59
N ALA A 200 46.05 -5.68 40.82
CA ALA A 200 47.03 -4.75 41.35
C ALA A 200 46.38 -3.70 42.26
N VAL A 201 47.12 -3.25 43.27
CA VAL A 201 46.85 -2.02 44.02
C VAL A 201 47.94 -1.01 43.68
N ASP A 202 47.58 0.26 43.63
CA ASP A 202 48.54 1.34 43.46
C ASP A 202 49.33 1.59 44.77
N ALA A 203 50.33 2.46 44.70
CA ALA A 203 51.13 2.85 45.85
C ALA A 203 50.33 3.55 46.97
N SER A 204 49.10 3.98 46.68
CA SER A 204 48.18 4.60 47.64
C SER A 204 47.30 3.60 48.41
N GLY A 205 47.41 2.31 48.04
CA GLY A 205 46.70 1.23 48.68
C GLY A 205 45.28 1.00 48.17
N ILE A 206 44.80 1.70 47.14
CA ILE A 206 43.54 1.34 46.45
C ILE A 206 43.85 0.56 45.18
N ILE A 207 42.89 -0.22 44.71
CA ILE A 207 42.96 -0.90 43.39
C ILE A 207 43.05 0.13 42.25
N GLY A 208 42.46 1.30 42.49
CA GLY A 208 42.54 2.49 41.66
C GLY A 208 41.24 3.30 41.76
N PRO A 209 41.23 4.52 41.19
CA PRO A 209 40.05 5.40 41.21
C PRO A 209 38.83 4.82 40.48
N TRP A 210 39.06 3.78 39.67
CA TRP A 210 38.06 3.07 38.85
C TRP A 210 37.29 1.98 39.60
N ALA A 211 37.73 1.60 40.81
CA ALA A 211 37.16 0.50 41.59
C ALA A 211 36.52 1.01 42.90
N THR A 212 35.27 0.63 43.14
CA THR A 212 34.51 0.99 44.34
C THR A 212 33.95 -0.24 45.05
N PHE A 213 33.69 -0.12 46.34
CA PHE A 213 33.11 -1.15 47.19
C PHE A 213 31.93 -0.57 47.97
N GLY A 214 30.82 -1.30 48.02
CA GLY A 214 29.60 -0.94 48.76
C GLY A 214 28.57 -0.20 47.91
N THR A 215 27.43 0.09 48.53
CA THR A 215 26.26 0.69 47.90
C THR A 215 25.87 2.01 48.55
N ALA A 216 25.26 2.90 47.77
CA ALA A 216 24.73 4.18 48.23
C ALA A 216 25.76 4.99 49.07
N ALA A 217 25.35 5.48 50.25
CA ALA A 217 26.22 6.26 51.13
C ALA A 217 27.47 5.49 51.61
N SER A 218 27.38 4.16 51.67
CA SER A 218 28.48 3.30 52.13
C SER A 218 29.55 3.10 51.06
N THR A 219 29.28 3.46 49.81
CA THR A 219 30.25 3.30 48.72
C THR A 219 31.55 4.05 49.03
N SER A 220 32.66 3.34 48.91
CA SER A 220 34.04 3.81 49.07
C SER A 220 34.89 3.31 47.91
N TYR A 221 36.13 3.80 47.77
CA TYR A 221 37.11 3.19 46.88
C TYR A 221 37.47 1.78 47.36
N ALA A 222 37.78 0.87 46.44
CA ALA A 222 38.12 -0.51 46.78
C ALA A 222 39.64 -0.65 47.02
N THR A 223 39.99 -1.44 48.03
CA THR A 223 41.37 -1.84 48.33
C THR A 223 41.48 -3.36 48.35
N ARG A 224 42.70 -3.89 48.20
CA ARG A 224 43.00 -5.30 48.42
C ARG A 224 43.79 -5.44 49.71
N ASN A 225 43.27 -6.21 50.65
CA ASN A 225 44.00 -6.64 51.83
C ASN A 225 45.23 -7.46 51.41
N LEU A 226 46.44 -6.98 51.71
CA LEU A 226 47.67 -7.62 51.24
C LEU A 226 47.99 -8.96 51.95
N THR A 227 47.31 -9.26 53.06
CA THR A 227 47.48 -10.53 53.80
C THR A 227 46.48 -11.57 53.33
N THR A 228 45.20 -11.20 53.19
CA THR A 228 44.13 -12.15 52.82
C THR A 228 43.81 -12.17 51.33
N ASN A 229 44.33 -11.21 50.55
CA ASN A 229 43.97 -10.93 49.16
C ASN A 229 42.48 -10.61 48.94
N GLN A 230 41.75 -10.34 50.02
CA GLN A 230 40.34 -9.97 49.96
C GLN A 230 40.19 -8.53 49.48
N ILE A 231 39.20 -8.28 48.64
CA ILE A 231 38.81 -6.93 48.24
C ILE A 231 37.81 -6.37 49.24
N GLU A 232 38.10 -5.17 49.74
CA GLU A 232 37.34 -4.51 50.80
C GLU A 232 37.21 -3.00 50.55
N ALA A 233 36.38 -2.32 51.34
CA ALA A 233 36.28 -0.87 51.30
C ALA A 233 37.56 -0.24 51.87
N TYR A 234 38.11 0.76 51.17
CA TYR A 234 39.26 1.51 51.65
C TYR A 234 38.92 2.21 52.98
N THR A 235 39.77 1.98 53.97
CA THR A 235 39.67 2.59 55.30
C THR A 235 40.52 3.85 55.33
N TYR A 236 39.88 5.01 55.47
CA TYR A 236 40.56 6.30 55.59
C TYR A 236 41.05 6.47 57.03
N THR A 237 42.33 6.82 57.21
CA THR A 237 42.97 6.94 58.54
C THR A 237 42.42 8.10 59.37
N THR A 238 41.92 9.16 58.74
CA THR A 238 41.14 10.25 59.37
C THR A 238 40.35 11.01 58.30
N ALA A 239 39.15 11.48 58.62
CA ALA A 239 38.39 12.36 57.74
C ALA A 239 38.99 13.78 57.74
N ASN A 240 39.30 14.32 56.56
CA ASN A 240 39.84 15.68 56.44
C ASN A 240 38.76 16.68 56.84
N SER A 241 38.98 17.33 57.97
CA SER A 241 38.07 18.36 58.49
C SER A 241 38.22 19.69 57.74
N ALA A 242 39.32 19.88 57.00
CA ALA A 242 39.62 21.08 56.21
C ALA A 242 40.10 20.71 54.79
N LEU A 243 39.72 21.54 53.81
CA LEU A 243 40.01 21.36 52.38
C LEU A 243 41.37 21.95 51.94
N ASP A 244 42.09 22.64 52.83
CA ASP A 244 43.38 23.29 52.56
C ASP A 244 44.60 22.35 52.71
N THR A 245 44.40 21.13 53.19
CA THR A 245 45.46 20.16 53.49
C THR A 245 45.69 19.09 52.41
N LEU A 246 44.95 19.14 51.29
CA LEU A 246 44.99 18.12 50.23
C LEU A 246 46.14 18.41 49.26
N THR A 247 47.33 17.86 49.53
CA THR A 247 48.58 18.27 48.86
C THR A 247 49.38 17.11 48.24
N SER A 248 48.81 15.90 48.20
CA SER A 248 49.53 14.69 47.77
C SER A 248 48.78 13.95 46.66
N SER A 249 49.36 13.91 45.46
CA SER A 249 48.80 13.25 44.27
C SER A 249 48.64 11.74 44.39
N THR A 250 49.20 11.13 45.44
CA THR A 250 49.08 9.71 45.76
C THR A 250 48.21 9.45 46.97
N THR A 251 47.65 10.45 47.65
CA THR A 251 46.83 10.22 48.85
C THR A 251 45.34 10.18 48.51
N ASN A 252 44.62 9.27 49.16
CA ASN A 252 43.16 9.14 49.07
C ASN A 252 42.52 9.82 50.27
N TYR A 253 41.60 10.75 50.02
CA TYR A 253 40.98 11.55 51.07
C TYR A 253 39.49 11.28 51.17
N GLN A 254 38.96 11.43 52.39
CA GLN A 254 37.53 11.53 52.64
C GLN A 254 37.24 12.84 53.36
N THR A 255 36.21 13.57 52.94
CA THR A 255 35.78 14.81 53.61
C THR A 255 34.28 15.02 53.54
N GLY A 256 33.73 15.65 54.58
CA GLY A 256 32.38 16.25 54.55
C GLY A 256 32.40 17.78 54.47
N ALA A 257 33.59 18.39 54.38
CA ALA A 257 33.76 19.84 54.42
C ALA A 257 33.33 20.51 53.11
N SER A 258 32.79 21.73 53.21
CA SER A 258 32.47 22.61 52.07
C SER A 258 33.36 23.85 52.08
N GLY A 259 33.39 24.64 51.00
CA GLY A 259 34.16 25.88 50.94
C GLY A 259 35.12 25.95 49.76
N ALA A 260 36.42 26.11 50.02
CA ALA A 260 37.45 26.21 48.99
C ALA A 260 38.60 25.23 49.26
N PHE A 261 39.09 24.59 48.21
CA PHE A 261 40.38 23.94 48.19
C PHE A 261 41.51 24.94 48.46
N GLY A 262 42.58 24.48 49.10
CA GLY A 262 43.80 25.27 49.30
C GLY A 262 44.56 25.52 47.98
N ALA A 263 45.57 26.38 48.03
CA ALA A 263 46.48 26.56 46.89
C ALA A 263 47.20 25.25 46.56
N ALA A 264 47.37 24.95 45.26
CA ALA A 264 48.04 23.73 44.76
C ALA A 264 47.42 22.41 45.27
N THR A 265 46.09 22.37 45.39
CA THR A 265 45.40 21.16 45.87
C THR A 265 45.60 20.00 44.90
N THR A 266 46.07 18.86 45.42
CA THR A 266 46.19 17.63 44.66
C THR A 266 45.92 16.40 45.52
N PHE A 267 45.28 15.40 44.91
CA PHE A 267 44.94 14.13 45.55
C PHE A 267 44.87 13.01 44.52
N ASN A 268 45.06 11.75 44.95
CA ASN A 268 44.74 10.62 44.10
C ASN A 268 43.21 10.54 43.94
N THR A 269 42.51 10.40 45.06
CA THR A 269 41.05 10.33 45.09
C THR A 269 40.42 11.15 46.22
N LEU A 270 39.18 11.59 46.01
CA LEU A 270 38.36 12.26 47.01
C LEU A 270 36.99 11.60 47.14
N ARG A 271 36.68 11.08 48.33
CA ARG A 271 35.32 10.69 48.72
C ARG A 271 34.66 11.83 49.50
N TYR A 272 33.64 12.44 48.92
CA TYR A 272 32.83 13.44 49.59
C TYR A 272 31.67 12.78 50.35
N THR A 273 31.47 13.10 51.63
CA THR A 273 30.41 12.50 52.48
C THR A 273 29.48 13.52 53.12
N GLY A 274 29.57 14.80 52.73
CA GLY A 274 28.73 15.88 53.27
C GLY A 274 27.33 15.95 52.64
N ALA A 275 26.57 16.97 53.04
CA ALA A 275 25.30 17.33 52.41
C ALA A 275 25.52 18.02 51.04
N ALA A 276 24.48 18.59 50.42
CA ALA A 276 24.69 19.37 49.19
C ALA A 276 25.63 20.56 49.45
N ALA A 277 26.67 20.72 48.62
CA ALA A 277 27.68 21.76 48.81
C ALA A 277 28.40 22.13 47.50
N THR A 278 28.97 23.34 47.50
CA THR A 278 29.94 23.78 46.50
C THR A 278 31.33 23.84 47.12
N ILE A 279 32.31 23.26 46.42
CA ILE A 279 33.74 23.36 46.71
C ILE A 279 34.40 24.11 45.55
N SER A 280 35.04 25.23 45.87
CA SER A 280 35.76 26.10 44.94
C SER A 280 37.28 25.87 45.00
N GLY A 281 38.05 26.52 44.12
CA GLY A 281 39.51 26.40 44.07
C GLY A 281 39.99 25.27 43.17
N ASP A 282 41.13 25.48 42.50
CA ASP A 282 41.67 24.54 41.50
C ASP A 282 42.25 23.29 42.16
N TYR A 283 42.18 22.15 41.45
CA TYR A 283 42.63 20.86 41.98
C TYR A 283 43.17 19.91 40.90
N THR A 284 44.07 19.01 41.30
CA THR A 284 44.53 17.89 40.46
C THR A 284 44.08 16.56 41.07
N ALA A 285 43.36 15.73 40.30
CA ALA A 285 42.75 14.50 40.81
C ALA A 285 42.66 13.36 39.78
N ASN A 286 42.72 12.11 40.25
CA ASN A 286 42.40 10.92 39.45
C ASN A 286 40.96 10.41 39.69
N GLY A 287 40.38 10.68 40.86
CA GLY A 287 39.03 10.19 41.18
C GLY A 287 38.25 11.08 42.13
N ILE A 288 36.94 11.19 41.89
CA ILE A 288 35.99 11.90 42.74
C ILE A 288 34.76 11.01 42.94
N LEU A 289 34.40 10.75 44.19
CA LEU A 289 33.27 9.93 44.60
C LEU A 289 32.35 10.73 45.51
N ASN A 290 31.08 10.90 45.11
CA ASN A 290 30.08 11.48 46.00
C ASN A 290 29.39 10.38 46.81
N GLY A 291 29.83 10.15 48.04
CA GLY A 291 29.15 9.31 49.04
C GLY A 291 28.19 10.08 49.95
N GLY A 292 28.05 11.39 49.74
CA GLY A 292 27.20 12.30 50.53
C GLY A 292 25.71 12.13 50.29
N THR A 293 24.89 13.02 50.85
CA THR A 293 23.41 12.98 50.75
C THR A 293 22.82 13.99 49.75
N GLY A 294 23.65 14.83 49.13
CA GLY A 294 23.20 15.85 48.18
C GLY A 294 24.16 16.05 47.00
N ILE A 295 23.91 17.11 46.22
CA ILE A 295 24.73 17.45 45.05
C ILE A 295 26.09 17.99 45.49
N LEU A 296 27.17 17.40 44.99
CA LEU A 296 28.52 17.95 45.12
C LEU A 296 28.84 18.81 43.89
N THR A 297 29.03 20.11 44.09
CA THR A 297 29.48 21.02 43.02
C THR A 297 30.95 21.36 43.20
N LEU A 298 31.75 21.19 42.15
CA LEU A 298 33.16 21.57 42.09
C LEU A 298 33.30 22.69 41.07
N SER A 299 33.67 23.88 41.54
CA SER A 299 33.69 25.10 40.70
C SER A 299 35.08 25.60 40.32
N GLY A 300 36.15 25.07 40.94
CA GLY A 300 37.50 25.33 40.47
C GLY A 300 37.90 24.43 39.30
N ASN A 301 38.99 24.80 38.63
CA ASN A 301 39.50 24.08 37.48
C ASN A 301 40.15 22.76 37.92
N ALA A 302 39.90 21.71 37.14
CA ALA A 302 40.43 20.38 37.37
C ALA A 302 41.58 20.10 36.39
N THR A 303 42.72 19.65 36.91
CA THR A 303 43.75 18.99 36.10
C THR A 303 43.66 17.47 36.34
N ILE A 304 43.56 16.68 35.27
CA ILE A 304 43.44 15.23 35.38
C ILE A 304 44.77 14.66 35.89
N GLY A 305 44.78 13.94 37.00
CA GLY A 305 46.02 13.48 37.63
C GLY A 305 46.79 12.41 36.83
N SER A 306 47.89 11.93 37.38
CA SER A 306 48.91 11.12 36.70
C SER A 306 48.44 9.79 36.11
N THR A 307 47.21 9.33 36.39
CA THR A 307 46.64 8.15 35.73
C THR A 307 46.14 8.44 34.32
N ASN A 308 46.12 9.71 33.89
CA ASN A 308 45.49 10.19 32.65
C ASN A 308 44.00 9.82 32.56
N GLU A 309 43.35 9.61 33.71
CA GLU A 309 41.92 9.33 33.81
C GLU A 309 41.37 10.05 35.04
N LEU A 310 40.31 10.83 34.86
CA LEU A 310 39.50 11.39 35.95
C LEU A 310 38.19 10.63 36.06
N ILE A 311 38.05 9.82 37.10
CA ILE A 311 36.85 9.02 37.34
C ILE A 311 35.90 9.81 38.24
N LEU A 312 34.70 10.10 37.74
CA LEU A 312 33.63 10.80 38.44
C LEU A 312 32.52 9.79 38.79
N SER A 313 32.40 9.44 40.07
CA SER A 313 31.49 8.40 40.54
C SER A 313 30.38 8.97 41.42
N ALA A 314 29.14 8.84 40.93
CA ALA A 314 27.92 9.05 41.71
C ALA A 314 27.24 7.68 41.89
N PRO A 315 27.30 7.05 43.07
CA PRO A 315 26.95 5.64 43.26
C PRO A 315 25.54 5.25 42.83
N ASP A 316 24.56 6.14 43.01
CA ASP A 316 23.14 5.88 42.75
C ASP A 316 22.41 7.14 42.28
N SER A 317 21.15 6.95 41.87
CA SER A 317 20.28 7.99 41.31
C SER A 317 19.96 9.16 42.25
N THR A 318 20.25 9.06 43.55
CA THR A 318 20.03 10.15 44.53
C THR A 318 21.24 11.07 44.67
N ARG A 319 22.39 10.68 44.11
CA ARG A 319 23.66 11.40 44.23
C ARG A 319 24.04 12.03 42.90
N SER A 320 24.67 13.20 42.97
CA SER A 320 25.13 13.90 41.76
C SER A 320 26.41 14.68 42.00
N ILE A 321 27.20 14.82 40.93
CA ILE A 321 28.38 15.68 40.90
C ILE A 321 28.17 16.73 39.80
N VAL A 322 28.51 17.98 40.05
CA VAL A 322 28.53 19.05 39.04
C VAL A 322 29.96 19.57 38.96
N ILE A 323 30.57 19.49 37.78
CA ILE A 323 31.84 20.16 37.47
C ILE A 323 31.51 21.43 36.69
N SER A 324 31.83 22.58 37.31
CA SER A 324 31.59 23.92 36.76
C SER A 324 32.87 24.70 36.48
N GLY A 325 34.03 24.21 36.93
CA GLY A 325 35.34 24.63 36.39
C GLY A 325 35.71 23.86 35.13
N SER A 326 36.77 24.28 34.44
CA SER A 326 37.30 23.58 33.26
C SER A 326 38.13 22.36 33.66
N ILE A 327 38.14 21.32 32.83
CA ILE A 327 38.96 20.12 32.96
C ILE A 327 40.07 20.12 31.90
N SER A 328 41.32 19.89 32.29
CA SER A 328 42.49 19.85 31.40
C SER A 328 43.34 18.59 31.60
N ASP A 329 44.16 18.24 30.59
CA ASP A 329 45.22 17.23 30.72
C ASP A 329 46.28 17.68 31.76
N ASN A 330 47.05 16.72 32.32
CA ASN A 330 48.23 16.99 33.17
C ASN A 330 49.54 17.24 32.40
N GLY A 331 49.52 17.19 31.07
CA GLY A 331 50.73 17.14 30.27
C GLY A 331 50.43 16.83 28.80
N VAL A 332 51.33 16.12 28.14
CA VAL A 332 51.27 15.87 26.68
C VAL A 332 50.40 14.66 26.33
N ASN A 333 50.17 13.74 27.27
CA ASN A 333 49.39 12.54 27.02
C ASN A 333 47.88 12.83 27.09
N PRO A 334 47.07 12.29 26.15
CA PRO A 334 45.63 12.42 26.21
C PRO A 334 45.05 11.86 27.51
N SER A 335 44.29 12.67 28.23
CA SER A 335 43.61 12.27 29.46
C SER A 335 42.11 12.08 29.25
N LYS A 336 41.55 11.04 29.87
CA LYS A 336 40.13 10.68 29.77
C LYS A 336 39.31 11.21 30.94
N VAL A 337 38.04 11.49 30.70
CA VAL A 337 37.03 11.69 31.75
C VAL A 337 36.09 10.50 31.74
N ILE A 338 35.93 9.83 32.88
CA ILE A 338 35.11 8.63 33.01
C ILE A 338 33.98 8.87 34.00
N LYS A 339 32.74 8.81 33.52
CA LYS A 339 31.53 8.80 34.35
C LYS A 339 31.20 7.37 34.80
N ALA A 340 31.23 7.15 36.11
CA ALA A 340 30.90 5.88 36.78
C ALA A 340 29.71 6.02 37.75
N GLY A 341 29.19 4.87 38.20
CA GLY A 341 28.04 4.77 39.11
C GLY A 341 26.70 5.17 38.48
N ASP A 342 25.58 4.83 39.11
CA ASP A 342 24.25 4.99 38.51
C ASP A 342 23.68 6.41 38.62
N GLY A 343 24.33 7.29 39.39
CA GLY A 343 23.93 8.69 39.57
C GLY A 343 24.29 9.61 38.39
N THR A 344 24.18 10.91 38.64
CA THR A 344 24.36 11.93 37.59
C THR A 344 25.67 12.71 37.75
N VAL A 345 26.38 12.97 36.64
CA VAL A 345 27.43 13.99 36.57
C VAL A 345 26.99 15.07 35.59
N THR A 346 27.20 16.35 35.92
CA THR A 346 27.00 17.46 34.99
C THR A 346 28.33 18.14 34.67
N LEU A 347 28.64 18.29 33.38
CA LEU A 347 29.76 19.11 32.88
C LEU A 347 29.18 20.39 32.26
N SER A 348 29.60 21.54 32.78
CA SER A 348 28.95 22.83 32.47
C SER A 348 29.88 23.92 31.94
N ASN A 349 31.16 23.62 31.74
CA ASN A 349 32.15 24.57 31.25
C ASN A 349 32.90 24.02 30.02
N ALA A 350 33.66 24.89 29.35
CA ALA A 350 34.59 24.50 28.30
C ALA A 350 35.72 23.65 28.90
N ASN A 351 35.99 22.50 28.31
CA ASN A 351 37.03 21.58 28.75
C ASN A 351 38.05 21.36 27.63
N SER A 352 39.32 21.19 28.01
CA SER A 352 40.44 21.14 27.07
C SER A 352 41.25 19.84 27.12
N TYR A 353 40.79 18.83 27.87
CA TYR A 353 41.42 17.50 27.82
C TYR A 353 41.29 16.90 26.41
N THR A 354 42.28 16.11 26.03
CA THR A 354 42.42 15.62 24.65
C THR A 354 42.06 14.15 24.46
N GLY A 355 41.81 13.42 25.53
CA GLY A 355 41.36 12.03 25.48
C GLY A 355 39.84 11.88 25.45
N GLU A 356 39.41 10.63 25.37
CA GLU A 356 38.00 10.23 25.29
C GLU A 356 37.20 10.51 26.58
N THR A 357 35.95 10.95 26.41
CA THR A 357 34.94 10.89 27.47
C THR A 357 34.23 9.54 27.46
N VAL A 358 34.16 8.86 28.61
CA VAL A 358 33.51 7.55 28.74
C VAL A 358 32.37 7.63 29.73
N ILE A 359 31.16 7.25 29.30
CA ILE A 359 30.01 7.04 30.19
C ILE A 359 29.87 5.55 30.39
N SER A 360 30.51 5.03 31.44
CA SER A 360 30.47 3.60 31.74
C SER A 360 29.14 3.19 32.38
N ARG A 361 28.54 4.09 33.19
CA ARG A 361 27.23 3.95 33.86
C ARG A 361 26.60 5.30 34.25
N GLY A 362 25.28 5.31 34.41
CA GLY A 362 24.51 6.46 34.90
C GLY A 362 24.41 7.61 33.90
N PHE A 363 24.04 8.80 34.37
CA PHE A 363 23.75 9.94 33.51
C PHE A 363 24.92 10.93 33.44
N LEU A 364 25.35 11.29 32.24
CA LEU A 364 26.17 12.47 31.99
C LEU A 364 25.30 13.57 31.39
N ASN A 365 25.24 14.72 32.05
CA ASN A 365 24.57 15.92 31.55
C ASN A 365 25.61 16.91 31.02
N VAL A 366 25.41 17.42 29.82
CA VAL A 366 26.28 18.40 29.17
C VAL A 366 25.50 19.70 28.97
N THR A 367 26.06 20.82 29.43
CA THR A 367 25.43 22.15 29.34
C THR A 367 26.33 23.22 28.73
N HIS A 368 27.47 22.82 28.16
CA HIS A 368 28.36 23.67 27.37
C HIS A 368 28.81 22.95 26.09
N SER A 369 28.99 23.69 24.99
CA SER A 369 29.32 23.14 23.66
C SER A 369 30.67 22.41 23.61
N GLU A 370 31.59 22.80 24.49
CA GLU A 370 32.94 22.24 24.62
C GLU A 370 33.11 21.41 25.90
N ALA A 371 32.01 20.93 26.50
CA ALA A 371 32.08 20.21 27.78
C ALA A 371 32.74 18.83 27.68
N LEU A 372 32.85 18.25 26.49
CA LEU A 372 33.35 16.88 26.29
C LEU A 372 34.83 16.82 25.87
N GLY A 373 35.54 17.96 25.92
CA GLY A 373 36.96 18.04 25.58
C GLY A 373 37.21 18.49 24.15
N SER A 374 38.46 18.34 23.70
CA SER A 374 38.89 18.68 22.34
C SER A 374 38.34 17.71 21.28
N THR A 375 38.42 18.02 19.98
CA THR A 375 37.94 17.14 18.90
C THR A 375 39.08 16.50 18.08
N GLY A 376 40.27 16.37 18.66
CA GLY A 376 41.48 15.86 17.99
C GLY A 376 41.52 14.33 17.85
N VAL A 377 42.65 13.81 17.34
CA VAL A 377 42.90 12.36 17.27
C VAL A 377 42.97 11.79 18.69
N GLY A 378 42.12 10.80 18.99
CA GLY A 378 42.03 10.18 20.31
C GLY A 378 40.93 10.76 21.21
N ALA A 379 40.27 11.84 20.78
CA ALA A 379 39.08 12.38 21.43
C ALA A 379 37.77 11.77 20.88
N GLY A 380 36.65 12.05 21.55
CA GLY A 380 35.34 11.48 21.30
C GLY A 380 34.65 11.06 22.59
N THR A 381 33.34 10.77 22.50
CA THR A 381 32.57 10.26 23.63
C THR A 381 32.07 8.84 23.37
N THR A 382 32.39 7.89 24.25
CA THR A 382 31.79 6.56 24.27
C THR A 382 30.73 6.46 25.35
N VAL A 383 29.52 6.04 24.97
CA VAL A 383 28.41 5.77 25.87
C VAL A 383 28.19 4.26 25.92
N TYR A 384 28.51 3.64 27.05
CA TYR A 384 28.35 2.20 27.25
C TYR A 384 26.96 1.90 27.81
N THR A 385 26.02 1.63 26.92
CA THR A 385 24.59 1.64 27.23
C THR A 385 24.09 0.31 27.77
N ALA A 386 24.78 -0.78 27.44
CA ALA A 386 24.57 -2.07 28.10
C ALA A 386 24.73 -1.89 29.62
N GLY A 387 25.81 -1.22 30.04
CA GLY A 387 26.07 -0.88 31.45
C GLY A 387 25.14 0.16 32.08
N GLY A 388 24.16 0.69 31.35
CA GLY A 388 23.26 1.75 31.83
C GLY A 388 23.86 3.16 31.75
N GLY A 389 24.74 3.43 30.79
CA GLY A 389 25.22 4.79 30.48
C GLY A 389 24.20 5.59 29.65
N PHE A 390 24.00 6.85 30.03
CA PHE A 390 23.06 7.78 29.40
C PHE A 390 23.70 9.17 29.21
N LEU A 391 23.44 9.81 28.07
CA LEU A 391 23.88 11.17 27.76
C LEU A 391 22.68 12.12 27.61
N THR A 392 22.70 13.24 28.32
CA THR A 392 21.69 14.30 28.22
C THR A 392 22.34 15.60 27.80
N LEU A 393 21.81 16.22 26.74
CA LEU A 393 22.24 17.53 26.26
C LEU A 393 21.29 18.62 26.77
N GLY A 394 21.83 19.70 27.29
CA GLY A 394 21.06 20.86 27.75
C GLY A 394 21.71 22.18 27.39
N ASN A 395 21.02 23.27 27.71
CA ASN A 395 21.49 24.64 27.52
C ASN A 395 21.86 24.99 26.05
N ASN A 396 21.04 24.53 25.10
CA ASN A 396 21.17 24.83 23.66
C ASN A 396 22.57 24.57 23.06
N VAL A 397 23.23 23.49 23.46
CA VAL A 397 24.62 23.20 23.07
C VAL A 397 24.76 22.80 21.60
N THR A 398 25.93 23.07 21.03
CA THR A 398 26.37 22.52 19.74
C THR A 398 27.62 21.68 19.97
N ILE A 399 27.51 20.36 19.89
CA ILE A 399 28.60 19.43 20.19
C ILE A 399 29.27 18.94 18.90
N ALA A 400 30.57 19.17 18.77
CA ALA A 400 31.37 18.74 17.62
C ALA A 400 32.04 17.37 17.78
N GLU A 401 32.09 16.82 18.99
CA GLU A 401 32.65 15.48 19.22
C GLU A 401 31.85 14.37 18.54
N ASN A 402 32.58 13.33 18.12
CA ASN A 402 31.99 12.08 17.65
C ASN A 402 31.50 11.25 18.85
N PHE A 403 30.35 10.61 18.68
CA PHE A 403 29.76 9.74 19.70
C PHE A 403 29.79 8.28 19.26
N THR A 404 30.15 7.38 20.17
CA THR A 404 30.03 5.92 19.97
C THR A 404 29.11 5.35 21.04
N PHE A 405 27.99 4.76 20.62
CA PHE A 405 27.07 4.06 21.51
C PHE A 405 27.36 2.56 21.44
N VAL A 406 27.81 2.00 22.55
CA VAL A 406 28.22 0.60 22.64
C VAL A 406 27.20 -0.17 23.48
N GLY A 407 26.65 -1.22 22.88
CA GLY A 407 25.53 -1.97 23.45
C GLY A 407 24.17 -1.52 22.89
N GLY A 408 23.14 -2.31 23.15
CA GLY A 408 21.75 -1.97 22.81
C GLY A 408 20.97 -1.37 23.98
N ASP A 409 19.64 -1.36 23.89
CA ASP A 409 18.72 -1.28 25.03
C ASP A 409 18.51 -2.72 25.54
N PRO A 410 19.23 -3.18 26.56
CA PRO A 410 19.13 -4.58 26.97
C PRO A 410 17.88 -4.83 27.84
N THR A 411 17.07 -3.78 28.08
CA THR A 411 16.10 -3.69 29.18
C THR A 411 14.67 -3.46 28.73
N ASN A 412 14.47 -3.01 27.49
CA ASN A 412 13.21 -2.45 26.98
C ASN A 412 12.59 -1.39 27.92
N LEU A 413 13.39 -0.69 28.74
CA LEU A 413 12.95 0.29 29.73
C LEU A 413 12.49 1.62 29.11
N TYR A 414 12.48 1.73 27.79
CA TYR A 414 12.18 2.97 27.07
C TYR A 414 13.16 4.13 27.42
N ALA A 415 14.29 3.82 28.07
CA ALA A 415 15.23 4.81 28.57
C ALA A 415 16.00 5.47 27.41
N ARG A 416 15.94 6.80 27.34
CA ARG A 416 16.56 7.60 26.27
C ARG A 416 18.07 7.64 26.50
N MET A 417 18.80 6.79 25.78
CA MET A 417 20.27 6.68 25.82
C MET A 417 20.97 7.99 25.46
N LEU A 418 20.40 8.71 24.49
CA LEU A 418 20.74 10.09 24.17
C LEU A 418 19.47 10.93 24.21
N SER A 419 19.48 12.01 24.98
CA SER A 419 18.32 12.88 25.13
C SER A 419 18.66 14.36 25.18
N THR A 420 17.65 15.20 24.94
CA THR A 420 17.70 16.61 25.31
C THR A 420 16.95 16.84 26.62
N SER A 421 17.44 17.76 27.44
CA SER A 421 16.71 18.29 28.60
C SER A 421 15.57 19.22 28.16
N SER A 422 14.56 19.39 29.02
CA SER A 422 13.41 20.25 28.73
C SER A 422 13.81 21.71 28.46
N GLY A 423 13.11 22.36 27.54
CA GLY A 423 13.34 23.75 27.17
C GLY A 423 14.57 24.04 26.30
N ASN A 424 15.31 23.01 25.86
CA ASN A 424 16.58 23.18 25.13
C ASN A 424 16.52 22.61 23.70
N ASN A 425 17.17 23.33 22.78
CA ASN A 425 17.38 22.95 21.40
C ASN A 425 18.87 22.73 21.13
N ASN A 426 19.27 21.46 20.97
CA ASN A 426 20.69 21.10 20.90
C ASN A 426 21.06 20.63 19.48
N THR A 427 22.34 20.75 19.14
CA THR A 427 22.89 20.34 17.86
C THR A 427 24.10 19.43 18.07
N ILE A 428 24.21 18.36 17.28
CA ILE A 428 25.37 17.48 17.20
C ILE A 428 25.93 17.57 15.79
N THR A 429 27.16 18.06 15.65
CA THR A 429 27.86 18.13 14.35
C THR A 429 28.86 17.00 14.16
N GLY A 430 29.28 16.33 15.24
CA GLY A 430 30.06 15.09 15.15
C GLY A 430 29.23 13.88 14.75
N THR A 431 29.89 12.84 14.25
CA THR A 431 29.23 11.61 13.79
C THR A 431 28.74 10.78 14.98
N ILE A 432 27.54 10.20 14.85
CA ILE A 432 27.05 9.19 15.80
C ILE A 432 27.35 7.79 15.24
N THR A 433 28.03 6.94 16.01
CA THR A 433 28.38 5.57 15.65
C THR A 433 27.65 4.60 16.56
N LEU A 434 26.95 3.63 15.97
CA LEU A 434 26.19 2.61 16.67
C LEU A 434 26.96 1.29 16.65
N GLN A 435 27.29 0.78 17.83
CA GLN A 435 27.76 -0.58 18.10
C GLN A 435 26.71 -1.34 18.93
N GLY A 436 25.45 -1.19 18.50
CA GLY A 436 24.24 -1.70 19.14
C GLY A 436 23.06 -0.76 18.88
N GLN A 437 21.87 -1.09 19.39
CA GLN A 437 20.70 -0.23 19.21
C GLN A 437 20.89 1.11 19.93
N LEU A 438 20.51 2.23 19.31
CA LEU A 438 20.41 3.54 19.97
C LEU A 438 18.98 4.01 20.12
N ARG A 439 18.56 4.34 21.35
CA ARG A 439 17.29 5.00 21.64
C ARG A 439 17.50 6.49 21.90
N LEU A 440 17.01 7.31 20.98
CA LEU A 440 16.99 8.78 21.07
C LEU A 440 15.71 9.26 21.73
N GLY A 441 15.78 10.40 22.41
CA GLY A 441 14.58 11.14 22.79
C GLY A 441 14.81 12.62 22.99
N THR A 442 13.74 13.33 23.34
CA THR A 442 13.80 14.76 23.62
C THR A 442 13.14 15.08 24.97
N GLY A 443 13.35 16.30 25.46
CA GLY A 443 12.76 16.78 26.71
C GLY A 443 11.24 16.90 26.71
N GLY A 444 10.57 16.81 25.55
CA GLY A 444 9.14 17.09 25.43
C GLY A 444 8.76 17.93 24.19
N SER A 445 7.52 18.43 24.19
CA SER A 445 6.98 19.28 23.12
C SER A 445 7.78 20.58 22.96
N GLY A 446 8.13 20.91 21.71
CA GLY A 446 8.90 22.12 21.35
C GLY A 446 10.42 21.99 21.48
N GLN A 447 10.94 20.84 21.92
CA GLN A 447 12.39 20.59 22.01
C GLN A 447 12.90 20.02 20.70
N VAL A 448 14.10 20.45 20.28
CA VAL A 448 14.72 20.04 19.03
C VAL A 448 16.10 19.44 19.29
N LEU A 449 16.39 18.31 18.65
CA LEU A 449 17.74 17.77 18.50
C LEU A 449 18.12 17.77 17.02
N ASN A 450 19.09 18.59 16.64
CA ASN A 450 19.68 18.58 15.30
C ASN A 450 20.87 17.62 15.25
N ILE A 451 20.86 16.70 14.29
CA ILE A 451 21.96 15.77 14.02
C ILE A 451 22.50 16.09 12.62
N ASN A 452 23.67 16.71 12.59
CA ASN A 452 24.32 17.20 11.38
C ASN A 452 25.54 16.34 10.99
N GLY A 453 26.14 15.62 11.94
CA GLY A 453 27.26 14.71 11.65
C GLY A 453 26.86 13.35 11.07
N GLY A 454 25.56 13.06 10.98
CA GLY A 454 25.04 11.80 10.47
C GLY A 454 25.13 10.66 11.49
N VAL A 455 24.72 9.47 11.07
CA VAL A 455 24.69 8.26 11.91
C VAL A 455 25.27 7.10 11.14
N THR A 456 26.11 6.27 11.76
CA THR A 456 26.64 5.04 11.15
C THR A 456 26.40 3.84 12.07
N GLY A 457 26.09 2.65 11.53
CA GLY A 457 25.79 1.49 12.38
C GLY A 457 25.30 0.27 11.61
N ASN A 458 26.21 -0.43 10.92
CA ASN A 458 25.84 -1.56 10.06
C ASN A 458 25.11 -2.67 10.83
N GLY A 459 23.85 -2.94 10.49
CA GLY A 459 23.01 -3.95 11.13
C GLY A 459 22.30 -3.48 12.41
N ASN A 460 22.55 -2.25 12.86
CA ASN A 460 22.02 -1.71 14.11
C ASN A 460 20.71 -0.94 13.92
N GLN A 461 19.92 -0.85 14.99
CA GLN A 461 18.65 -0.14 14.99
C GLN A 461 18.78 1.22 15.66
N ILE A 462 18.16 2.24 15.09
CA ILE A 462 17.91 3.52 15.75
C ILE A 462 16.43 3.62 16.11
N VAL A 463 16.15 3.99 17.37
CA VAL A 463 14.81 4.09 17.95
C VAL A 463 14.53 5.54 18.37
N PHE A 464 13.43 6.12 17.90
CA PHE A 464 12.99 7.46 18.26
C PHE A 464 11.87 7.39 19.31
N ASN A 465 12.15 7.92 20.49
CA ASN A 465 11.24 8.01 21.64
C ASN A 465 11.10 9.48 22.07
N LEU A 466 10.41 10.28 21.26
CA LEU A 466 10.62 11.73 21.24
C LEU A 466 9.75 12.55 22.20
N ASN A 467 8.75 11.97 22.87
CA ASN A 467 7.84 12.72 23.76
C ASN A 467 7.21 13.98 23.15
N SER A 468 6.76 13.90 21.91
CA SER A 468 6.24 15.05 21.14
C SER A 468 7.28 16.11 20.74
N GLY A 469 8.57 15.93 21.02
CA GLY A 469 9.62 16.80 20.49
C GLY A 469 10.08 16.41 19.09
N THR A 470 11.15 17.06 18.61
CA THR A 470 11.62 16.97 17.22
C THR A 470 13.08 16.51 17.13
N VAL A 471 13.37 15.63 16.18
CA VAL A 471 14.75 15.32 15.74
C VAL A 471 14.91 15.67 14.27
N ASN A 472 15.99 16.35 13.92
CA ASN A 472 16.31 16.76 12.55
C ASN A 472 17.61 16.11 12.07
N PHE A 473 17.60 15.50 10.89
CA PHE A 473 18.80 15.08 10.17
C PHE A 473 19.01 16.01 8.98
N ASN A 474 19.99 16.93 9.08
CA ASN A 474 20.04 18.07 8.15
C ASN A 474 21.07 17.94 7.02
N THR A 475 22.26 17.39 7.29
CA THR A 475 23.42 17.57 6.41
C THR A 475 24.12 16.27 6.01
N THR A 476 24.32 15.35 6.95
CA THR A 476 25.05 14.09 6.70
C THR A 476 24.11 12.89 6.80
N PRO A 477 24.15 11.92 5.85
CA PRO A 477 23.22 10.80 5.84
C PRO A 477 23.34 9.85 7.05
N ILE A 478 22.27 9.09 7.26
CA ILE A 478 22.18 7.95 8.16
C ILE A 478 22.54 6.69 7.36
N ASN A 479 23.55 5.95 7.80
CA ASN A 479 23.99 4.69 7.22
C ASN A 479 24.00 3.56 8.25
N LEU A 480 22.90 2.83 8.33
CA LEU A 480 22.72 1.66 9.18
C LEU A 480 22.98 0.34 8.44
N GLY A 481 23.36 0.36 7.16
CA GLY A 481 23.53 -0.85 6.35
C GLY A 481 22.27 -1.75 6.38
N GLY A 482 22.42 -2.96 6.91
CA GLY A 482 21.30 -3.90 7.11
C GLY A 482 20.36 -3.60 8.30
N GLY A 483 20.59 -2.50 9.02
CA GLY A 483 19.88 -2.08 10.23
C GLY A 483 18.48 -1.50 10.00
N SER A 484 17.83 -0.93 11.02
CA SER A 484 16.45 -0.42 10.89
C SER A 484 16.23 0.95 11.54
N PHE A 485 15.26 1.68 10.99
CA PHE A 485 14.81 2.98 11.46
C PHE A 485 13.43 2.84 12.11
N TYR A 486 13.32 3.15 13.40
CA TYR A 486 12.14 2.81 14.19
C TYR A 486 11.67 3.96 15.08
N SER A 487 10.38 4.27 15.12
CA SER A 487 9.81 5.19 16.12
C SER A 487 8.85 4.47 17.06
N ASP A 488 8.97 4.76 18.35
CA ASP A 488 8.26 4.05 19.42
C ASP A 488 7.30 4.95 20.23
N GLN A 489 7.44 6.28 20.10
CA GLN A 489 6.58 7.28 20.74
C GLN A 489 6.39 8.49 19.82
N GLY A 490 5.30 9.23 20.05
CA GLY A 490 4.98 10.45 19.30
C GLY A 490 6.08 11.52 19.33
N GLY A 491 6.01 12.41 18.35
CA GLY A 491 7.00 13.44 18.04
C GLY A 491 7.39 13.44 16.56
N THR A 492 8.16 14.44 16.16
CA THR A 492 8.49 14.69 14.76
C THR A 492 9.92 14.30 14.44
N ILE A 493 10.11 13.58 13.33
CA ILE A 493 11.42 13.24 12.81
C ILE A 493 11.53 13.85 11.41
N ASN A 494 12.47 14.76 11.20
CA ASN A 494 12.70 15.38 9.90
C ASN A 494 13.95 14.76 9.26
N VAL A 495 13.83 14.22 8.05
CA VAL A 495 14.97 13.70 7.27
C VAL A 495 15.18 14.61 6.07
N ASN A 496 16.10 15.57 6.22
CA ASN A 496 16.36 16.64 5.25
C ASN A 496 17.61 16.37 4.39
N VAL A 497 18.11 15.14 4.39
CA VAL A 497 19.32 14.72 3.68
C VAL A 497 19.03 13.44 2.89
N ALA A 498 19.59 13.33 1.68
CA ALA A 498 19.41 12.18 0.79
C ALA A 498 20.51 11.12 0.98
N GLY A 499 20.41 9.97 0.31
CA GLY A 499 21.46 8.95 0.31
C GLY A 499 21.55 8.13 1.60
N ASN A 500 20.47 8.11 2.39
CA ASN A 500 20.41 7.28 3.59
C ASN A 500 20.34 5.78 3.25
N ILE A 501 20.79 4.93 4.17
CA ILE A 501 20.89 3.47 4.00
C ILE A 501 20.40 2.76 5.27
N TRP A 502 19.34 1.95 5.17
CA TRP A 502 18.86 1.01 6.18
C TRP A 502 17.89 0.00 5.52
N ASN A 503 17.47 -1.06 6.21
CA ASN A 503 16.71 -2.21 5.67
C ASN A 503 15.18 -2.18 5.95
N GLY A 504 14.69 -1.20 6.69
CA GLY A 504 13.26 -0.97 6.89
C GLY A 504 12.95 0.25 7.75
N THR A 505 11.80 0.87 7.48
CA THR A 505 11.28 2.02 8.21
C THR A 505 9.99 1.62 8.93
N THR A 506 9.95 1.77 10.26
CA THR A 506 8.75 1.52 11.07
C THR A 506 8.35 2.76 11.85
N LEU A 507 7.12 3.22 11.63
CA LEU A 507 6.55 4.38 12.32
C LEU A 507 5.46 3.93 13.29
N GLY A 508 5.76 3.89 14.59
CA GLY A 508 4.81 3.53 15.65
C GLY A 508 4.31 4.71 16.50
N SER A 509 3.23 4.45 17.26
CA SER A 509 2.83 5.20 18.46
C SER A 509 2.68 6.72 18.30
N GLY A 510 2.02 7.20 17.25
CA GLY A 510 1.75 8.63 17.08
C GLY A 510 2.92 9.46 16.55
N SER A 511 3.99 8.83 16.07
CA SER A 511 5.12 9.54 15.46
C SER A 511 4.76 10.20 14.13
N ARG A 512 5.47 11.27 13.78
CA ARG A 512 5.40 11.93 12.48
C ARG A 512 6.78 11.98 11.85
N LEU A 513 6.98 11.30 10.72
CA LEU A 513 8.18 11.40 9.90
C LEU A 513 7.92 12.37 8.74
N VAL A 514 8.76 13.38 8.58
CA VAL A 514 8.63 14.40 7.53
C VAL A 514 9.87 14.38 6.63
N LEU A 515 9.65 14.43 5.32
CA LEU A 515 10.74 14.46 4.35
C LEU A 515 11.15 15.91 4.03
N GLY A 516 12.46 16.12 3.87
CA GLY A 516 13.02 17.41 3.42
C GLY A 516 13.71 17.35 2.06
N VAL A 517 13.80 16.17 1.44
CA VAL A 517 14.36 15.92 0.11
C VAL A 517 13.71 14.69 -0.55
N ASP A 518 13.81 14.59 -1.88
CA ASP A 518 13.37 13.40 -2.62
C ASP A 518 14.15 12.15 -2.19
N ASN A 519 13.43 11.04 -2.02
CA ASN A 519 13.96 9.76 -1.57
C ASN A 519 14.84 9.89 -0.32
N ALA A 520 14.41 10.73 0.62
CA ALA A 520 15.01 10.83 1.96
C ALA A 520 15.04 9.47 2.67
N LEU A 521 14.09 8.57 2.41
CA LEU A 521 14.13 7.19 2.89
C LEU A 521 14.75 6.25 1.84
N PRO A 522 15.49 5.21 2.23
CA PRO A 522 15.87 4.12 1.36
C PRO A 522 14.64 3.43 0.76
N VAL A 523 14.83 2.82 -0.42
CA VAL A 523 13.79 2.02 -1.08
C VAL A 523 13.68 0.66 -0.40
N THR A 524 13.03 0.64 0.77
CA THR A 524 12.79 -0.54 1.61
C THR A 524 11.33 -0.62 2.06
N SER A 525 11.00 -1.57 2.92
CA SER A 525 9.64 -1.70 3.45
C SER A 525 9.33 -0.52 4.38
N LEU A 526 8.09 -0.01 4.25
CA LEU A 526 7.50 0.98 5.14
C LEU A 526 6.40 0.29 5.96
N GLN A 527 6.55 0.30 7.28
CA GLN A 527 5.55 -0.18 8.21
C GLN A 527 4.92 0.98 8.99
N MET A 528 3.61 1.12 8.85
CA MET A 528 2.79 2.07 9.58
C MET A 528 2.14 1.38 10.80
N GLY A 529 2.35 1.95 11.97
CA GLY A 529 1.87 1.44 13.24
C GLY A 529 2.68 0.26 13.80
N VAL A 530 2.39 -0.05 15.06
CA VAL A 530 2.93 -1.17 15.84
C VAL A 530 1.81 -1.76 16.71
N ASN A 531 1.85 -3.07 17.01
CA ASN A 531 0.72 -3.79 17.63
C ASN A 531 0.24 -3.22 18.97
N TYR A 532 1.13 -2.56 19.71
CA TYR A 532 0.86 -2.00 21.04
C TYR A 532 0.56 -0.49 21.03
N GLY A 533 0.72 0.18 19.89
CA GLY A 533 0.55 1.63 19.77
C GLY A 533 -0.91 2.03 19.62
N THR A 534 -1.39 2.96 20.47
CA THR A 534 -2.78 3.44 20.45
C THR A 534 -3.00 4.69 19.59
N ALA A 535 -1.93 5.33 19.11
CA ALA A 535 -1.99 6.54 18.30
C ALA A 535 -1.51 6.29 16.85
N ALA A 536 -2.20 6.90 15.88
CA ALA A 536 -1.87 6.81 14.46
C ALA A 536 -0.55 7.51 14.14
N SER A 537 0.38 6.80 13.48
CA SER A 537 1.61 7.40 12.97
C SER A 537 1.39 8.05 11.60
N THR A 538 2.22 9.03 11.28
CA THR A 538 2.15 9.81 10.04
C THR A 538 3.49 9.78 9.30
N LEU A 539 3.46 9.44 8.01
CA LEU A 539 4.52 9.79 7.07
C LEU A 539 4.03 10.99 6.24
N ASP A 540 4.72 12.11 6.34
CA ASP A 540 4.46 13.32 5.55
C ASP A 540 5.58 13.53 4.52
N LEU A 541 5.23 13.40 3.24
CA LEU A 541 6.15 13.60 2.13
C LEU A 541 6.52 15.07 1.96
N ASN A 542 5.71 16.01 2.47
CA ASN A 542 6.03 17.45 2.47
C ASN A 542 6.50 17.98 1.10
N GLY A 543 5.84 17.53 0.02
CA GLY A 543 6.15 17.91 -1.36
C GLY A 543 7.28 17.13 -2.04
N PHE A 544 7.92 16.17 -1.37
CA PHE A 544 9.03 15.37 -1.92
C PHE A 544 8.59 13.96 -2.33
N ASN A 545 9.14 13.47 -3.43
CA ASN A 545 8.85 12.13 -3.94
C ASN A 545 9.57 11.07 -3.11
N GLN A 546 8.93 9.93 -2.91
CA GLN A 546 9.50 8.81 -2.18
C GLN A 546 9.17 7.48 -2.85
N SER A 547 10.15 6.58 -2.94
CA SER A 547 9.95 5.19 -3.35
C SER A 547 10.14 4.22 -2.18
N VAL A 548 9.25 3.25 -2.03
CA VAL A 548 9.33 2.16 -1.04
C VAL A 548 9.11 0.83 -1.72
N THR A 549 9.59 -0.27 -1.13
CA THR A 549 9.30 -1.61 -1.68
C THR A 549 7.90 -2.06 -1.34
N GLN A 550 7.35 -1.65 -0.21
CA GLN A 550 5.98 -1.99 0.19
C GLN A 550 5.50 -1.07 1.30
N VAL A 551 4.18 -0.94 1.42
CA VAL A 551 3.52 -0.30 2.56
C VAL A 551 2.74 -1.38 3.32
N ASN A 552 2.97 -1.43 4.62
CA ASN A 552 2.33 -2.34 5.57
C ASN A 552 1.65 -1.55 6.68
N GLN A 553 0.61 -2.13 7.26
CA GLN A 553 0.02 -1.71 8.53
C GLN A 553 0.20 -2.83 9.56
N ALA A 554 0.72 -2.51 10.75
CA ALA A 554 0.81 -3.48 11.86
C ALA A 554 -0.18 -3.22 13.00
N SER A 555 -0.62 -1.97 13.21
CA SER A 555 -1.57 -1.66 14.30
C SER A 555 -3.02 -1.62 13.85
N ILE A 556 -3.96 -1.77 14.81
CA ILE A 556 -5.39 -1.50 14.58
C ILE A 556 -5.68 -0.04 14.25
N ASN A 557 -4.81 0.89 14.66
CA ASN A 557 -5.01 2.32 14.44
C ASN A 557 -4.48 2.70 13.05
N PRO A 558 -5.35 3.17 12.14
CA PRO A 558 -4.98 3.52 10.78
C PRO A 558 -3.83 4.54 10.76
N GLY A 559 -2.68 4.18 10.17
CA GLY A 559 -1.62 5.16 9.89
C GLY A 559 -2.04 6.16 8.82
N ILE A 560 -1.32 7.28 8.72
CA ILE A 560 -1.58 8.33 7.73
C ILE A 560 -0.33 8.48 6.86
N ILE A 561 -0.49 8.41 5.54
CA ILE A 561 0.54 8.77 4.58
C ILE A 561 0.00 9.99 3.83
N THR A 562 0.71 11.11 3.91
CA THR A 562 0.21 12.39 3.42
C THR A 562 1.29 13.18 2.70
N SER A 563 0.87 14.21 2.01
CA SER A 563 1.71 15.36 1.69
C SER A 563 0.94 16.60 2.13
N THR A 564 1.27 17.09 3.33
CA THR A 564 0.81 18.39 3.80
C THR A 564 1.80 19.43 3.31
N VAL A 565 1.38 20.30 2.41
CA VAL A 565 2.22 21.40 1.94
C VAL A 565 2.35 22.42 3.08
N GLU A 566 3.18 22.13 4.09
CA GLU A 566 3.38 23.00 5.26
C GLU A 566 4.46 24.07 5.01
N ARG A 567 5.23 23.94 3.92
CA ARG A 567 6.25 24.93 3.51
C ARG A 567 5.90 25.60 2.18
N ALA A 568 6.13 26.90 2.11
CA ALA A 568 6.05 27.67 0.86
C ALA A 568 6.95 27.05 -0.21
N GLY A 569 6.35 26.57 -1.30
CA GLY A 569 7.04 25.93 -2.43
C GLY A 569 6.88 24.40 -2.56
N GLY A 570 6.21 23.73 -1.62
CA GLY A 570 5.92 22.28 -1.74
C GLY A 570 4.84 22.01 -2.79
N GLY A 571 5.20 21.33 -3.88
CA GLY A 571 4.26 20.86 -4.88
C GLY A 571 3.55 19.55 -4.46
N PRO A 572 2.75 18.95 -5.36
CA PRO A 572 2.27 17.58 -5.16
C PRO A 572 3.46 16.61 -5.05
N ALA A 573 3.38 15.67 -4.11
CA ALA A 573 4.39 14.63 -3.92
C ALA A 573 3.91 13.28 -4.46
N THR A 574 4.82 12.43 -4.94
CA THR A 574 4.50 11.06 -5.36
C THR A 574 5.10 10.03 -4.41
N LEU A 575 4.25 9.16 -3.84
CA LEU A 575 4.70 7.91 -3.21
C LEU A 575 4.66 6.77 -4.23
N THR A 576 5.80 6.18 -4.54
CA THR A 576 5.91 4.97 -5.39
C THR A 576 6.08 3.72 -4.55
N ILE A 577 5.18 2.74 -4.69
CA ILE A 577 5.14 1.48 -3.94
C ILE A 577 5.52 0.32 -4.88
N ASN A 578 6.79 -0.08 -4.83
CA ASN A 578 7.44 -1.07 -5.69
C ASN A 578 7.27 -2.52 -5.20
N GLN A 579 6.04 -2.93 -4.93
CA GLN A 579 5.77 -4.18 -4.22
C GLN A 579 5.64 -5.41 -5.10
N THR A 580 6.28 -6.49 -4.65
CA THR A 580 6.23 -7.83 -5.26
C THR A 580 5.38 -8.81 -4.45
N SER A 581 5.10 -8.49 -3.18
CA SER A 581 4.31 -9.28 -2.23
C SER A 581 2.88 -8.73 -2.09
N THR A 582 2.02 -9.48 -1.38
CA THR A 582 0.71 -8.98 -0.95
C THR A 582 0.85 -8.32 0.42
N THR A 583 0.35 -7.09 0.57
CA THR A 583 0.36 -6.35 1.84
C THR A 583 -1.00 -5.74 2.15
N LEU A 584 -1.24 -5.43 3.42
CA LEU A 584 -2.44 -4.72 3.88
C LEU A 584 -2.05 -3.37 4.49
N PHE A 585 -2.70 -2.32 4.02
CA PHE A 585 -2.64 -0.99 4.60
C PHE A 585 -4.06 -0.54 4.96
N ASN A 586 -4.40 -0.60 6.25
CA ASN A 586 -5.68 -0.08 6.77
C ASN A 586 -5.63 1.43 7.04
N GLY A 587 -4.49 2.07 6.76
CA GLY A 587 -4.30 3.51 6.90
C GLY A 587 -4.94 4.31 5.78
N THR A 588 -4.71 5.62 5.82
CA THR A 588 -5.26 6.59 4.86
C THR A 588 -4.13 7.23 4.06
N PHE A 589 -4.31 7.35 2.75
CA PHE A 589 -3.53 8.28 1.92
C PHE A 589 -4.27 9.63 1.89
N ALA A 590 -3.60 10.75 2.17
CA ALA A 590 -4.25 12.06 2.32
C ALA A 590 -3.42 13.21 1.70
N GLY A 591 -4.02 14.39 1.62
CA GLY A 591 -3.33 15.62 1.18
C GLY A 591 -2.99 15.65 -0.31
N SER A 592 -2.05 16.51 -0.69
CA SER A 592 -1.61 16.69 -2.09
C SER A 592 -0.62 15.58 -2.51
N LEU A 593 -1.08 14.33 -2.42
CA LEU A 593 -0.30 13.12 -2.61
C LEU A 593 -0.78 12.36 -3.86
N ALA A 594 0.14 12.04 -4.76
CA ALA A 594 -0.03 11.03 -5.80
C ALA A 594 0.53 9.68 -5.30
N VAL A 595 -0.12 8.58 -5.67
CA VAL A 595 0.28 7.22 -5.25
C VAL A 595 0.50 6.37 -6.50
N THR A 596 1.73 5.91 -6.71
CA THR A 596 2.07 4.99 -7.81
C THR A 596 2.31 3.58 -7.27
N LYS A 597 1.52 2.60 -7.71
CA LYS A 597 1.71 1.18 -7.42
C LYS A 597 2.37 0.50 -8.61
N SER A 598 3.52 -0.13 -8.40
CA SER A 598 4.27 -0.86 -9.44
C SER A 598 4.59 -2.29 -8.98
N ASN A 599 5.25 -3.07 -9.84
CA ASN A 599 5.62 -4.48 -9.62
C ASN A 599 4.43 -5.43 -9.38
N THR A 600 4.67 -6.74 -9.41
CA THR A 600 3.61 -7.77 -9.52
C THR A 600 2.78 -7.99 -8.24
N GLY A 601 3.14 -7.38 -7.11
CA GLY A 601 2.49 -7.57 -5.81
C GLY A 601 1.09 -6.93 -5.71
N ARG A 602 0.38 -7.26 -4.62
CA ARG A 602 -1.01 -6.81 -4.34
C ARG A 602 -1.10 -5.89 -3.13
N LEU A 603 -1.58 -4.66 -3.29
CA LEU A 603 -1.78 -3.69 -2.22
C LEU A 603 -3.24 -3.73 -1.77
N ARG A 604 -3.50 -4.25 -0.57
CA ARG A 604 -4.85 -4.23 0.02
C ARG A 604 -5.02 -2.94 0.82
N LEU A 605 -6.06 -2.16 0.53
CA LEU A 605 -6.37 -0.89 1.18
C LEU A 605 -7.63 -1.05 2.03
N GLY A 606 -7.51 -0.94 3.35
CA GLY A 606 -8.64 -1.02 4.27
C GLY A 606 -9.11 0.31 4.85
N GLY A 607 -8.36 1.40 4.66
CA GLY A 607 -8.71 2.73 5.16
C GLY A 607 -9.24 3.68 4.09
N ALA A 608 -10.01 4.67 4.54
CA ALA A 608 -10.58 5.72 3.69
C ALA A 608 -9.51 6.72 3.23
N SER A 609 -9.07 6.63 1.98
CA SER A 609 -8.06 7.54 1.43
C SER A 609 -8.70 8.79 0.81
N THR A 610 -8.13 9.96 1.11
CA THR A 610 -8.60 11.31 0.75
C THR A 610 -7.49 12.14 0.07
N HIS A 611 -6.49 11.52 -0.55
CA HIS A 611 -5.47 12.27 -1.30
C HIS A 611 -6.04 12.88 -2.59
N THR A 612 -5.48 14.00 -3.05
CA THR A 612 -5.97 14.74 -4.23
C THR A 612 -5.10 14.58 -5.47
N GLY A 613 -3.91 13.95 -5.36
CA GLY A 613 -3.07 13.60 -6.51
C GLY A 613 -3.44 12.25 -7.12
N ASP A 614 -2.93 11.96 -8.32
CA ASP A 614 -3.30 10.76 -9.08
C ASP A 614 -2.93 9.43 -8.39
N THR A 615 -3.79 8.41 -8.52
CA THR A 615 -3.47 7.02 -8.19
C THR A 615 -3.09 6.28 -9.46
N ASN A 616 -1.79 6.02 -9.64
CA ASN A 616 -1.23 5.34 -10.81
C ASN A 616 -0.98 3.86 -10.52
N LEU A 617 -1.42 2.97 -11.41
CA LEU A 617 -1.10 1.54 -11.36
C LEU A 617 -0.23 1.15 -12.55
N THR A 618 1.08 1.05 -12.33
CA THR A 618 2.07 0.66 -13.36
C THR A 618 2.42 -0.83 -13.31
N GLY A 619 1.93 -1.56 -12.31
CA GLY A 619 2.04 -3.02 -12.23
C GLY A 619 1.38 -3.61 -10.98
N GLY A 620 0.97 -4.88 -11.07
CA GLY A 620 0.37 -5.64 -9.98
C GLY A 620 -1.09 -5.27 -9.71
N VAL A 621 -1.52 -5.37 -8.46
CA VAL A 621 -2.93 -5.20 -8.07
C VAL A 621 -3.08 -4.21 -6.92
N VAL A 622 -4.13 -3.37 -6.95
CA VAL A 622 -4.68 -2.68 -5.78
C VAL A 622 -6.06 -3.29 -5.47
N GLU A 623 -6.28 -3.72 -4.24
CA GLU A 623 -7.52 -4.30 -3.74
C GLU A 623 -8.10 -3.38 -2.65
N ILE A 624 -9.33 -2.90 -2.80
CA ILE A 624 -9.99 -2.06 -1.80
C ILE A 624 -10.85 -2.97 -0.92
N LEU A 625 -10.60 -2.96 0.39
CA LEU A 625 -11.38 -3.64 1.40
C LEU A 625 -12.40 -2.66 1.96
N GLN A 626 -13.66 -3.05 1.98
CA GLN A 626 -14.76 -2.16 2.33
C GLN A 626 -14.66 -1.73 3.81
N ALA A 627 -14.36 -0.45 4.05
CA ALA A 627 -14.58 0.22 5.32
C ALA A 627 -15.85 1.09 5.21
N ALA A 628 -16.76 0.95 6.17
CA ALA A 628 -17.95 1.78 6.26
C ALA A 628 -17.56 3.27 6.38
N GLY A 629 -18.06 4.12 5.46
CA GLY A 629 -17.92 5.58 5.55
C GLY A 629 -16.74 6.24 4.83
N ALA A 630 -16.00 5.53 3.97
CA ALA A 630 -14.90 6.11 3.20
C ALA A 630 -15.37 6.93 1.97
N THR A 631 -15.26 8.26 2.03
CA THR A 631 -15.28 9.14 0.85
C THR A 631 -13.95 9.03 0.12
N LEU A 632 -13.94 8.35 -1.03
CA LEU A 632 -12.81 8.38 -1.95
C LEU A 632 -12.71 9.81 -2.54
N ASN A 633 -11.60 10.51 -2.27
CA ASN A 633 -11.20 11.61 -3.13
C ASN A 633 -10.81 11.02 -4.50
N ALA A 634 -11.14 11.76 -5.54
CA ALA A 634 -11.08 11.36 -6.93
C ALA A 634 -9.90 10.43 -7.23
N VAL A 635 -10.20 9.15 -7.45
CA VAL A 635 -9.33 8.33 -8.27
C VAL A 635 -9.42 8.95 -9.66
N THR A 636 -8.50 9.85 -10.01
CA THR A 636 -8.28 10.24 -11.40
C THR A 636 -7.71 9.02 -12.12
N LEU A 637 -8.59 8.14 -12.59
CA LEU A 637 -8.27 7.13 -13.59
C LEU A 637 -8.06 7.87 -14.92
N SER A 638 -6.88 8.47 -15.08
CA SER A 638 -6.44 9.01 -16.35
C SER A 638 -6.00 7.85 -17.25
N ASN A 639 -6.96 7.31 -17.98
CA ASN A 639 -6.72 6.68 -19.28
C ASN A 639 -7.82 7.23 -20.20
N SER A 640 -7.39 7.92 -21.25
CA SER A 640 -8.21 8.66 -22.22
C SER A 640 -9.01 7.77 -23.17
N THR A 641 -9.32 6.53 -22.80
CA THR A 641 -10.18 5.63 -23.57
C THR A 641 -11.01 4.79 -22.62
N ASN A 642 -12.32 4.70 -22.89
CA ASN A 642 -13.38 4.03 -22.14
C ASN A 642 -13.16 2.52 -21.88
N THR A 643 -12.08 2.14 -21.19
CA THR A 643 -11.66 0.75 -21.02
C THR A 643 -10.82 0.59 -19.75
N ILE A 644 -11.41 0.06 -18.68
CA ILE A 644 -10.64 -0.43 -17.51
C ILE A 644 -10.02 -1.77 -17.93
N ASN A 645 -8.72 -1.74 -18.19
CA ASN A 645 -7.95 -2.93 -18.57
C ASN A 645 -7.34 -3.55 -17.30
N LEU A 646 -7.96 -4.61 -16.78
CA LEU A 646 -7.53 -5.34 -15.58
C LEU A 646 -6.60 -6.49 -15.94
N THR A 647 -5.55 -6.24 -16.73
CA THR A 647 -4.58 -7.28 -17.08
C THR A 647 -3.81 -7.73 -15.84
N GLY A 648 -4.17 -8.90 -15.33
CA GLY A 648 -3.58 -9.51 -14.14
C GLY A 648 -4.59 -9.93 -13.07
N PHE A 649 -5.86 -9.53 -13.20
CA PHE A 649 -6.96 -10.03 -12.37
C PHE A 649 -7.54 -11.32 -12.99
N ASP A 650 -7.90 -12.30 -12.15
CA ASP A 650 -8.64 -13.47 -12.60
C ASP A 650 -10.10 -13.07 -12.84
N VAL A 651 -10.45 -12.92 -14.13
CA VAL A 651 -11.79 -12.53 -14.57
C VAL A 651 -12.70 -13.75 -14.80
N SER A 652 -12.22 -14.98 -14.55
CA SER A 652 -12.96 -16.22 -14.83
C SER A 652 -14.19 -16.42 -13.94
N GLY A 653 -14.23 -15.75 -12.78
CA GLY A 653 -15.37 -15.74 -11.85
C GLY A 653 -16.34 -14.57 -12.01
N LEU A 654 -16.11 -13.69 -12.99
CA LEU A 654 -16.93 -12.51 -13.26
C LEU A 654 -17.81 -12.73 -14.49
N SER A 655 -19.04 -12.22 -14.45
CA SER A 655 -20.04 -12.39 -15.51
C SER A 655 -20.64 -11.04 -15.94
N VAL A 656 -20.95 -10.90 -17.23
CA VAL A 656 -21.74 -9.76 -17.72
C VAL A 656 -23.10 -9.79 -17.01
N GLY A 657 -23.49 -8.68 -16.38
CA GLY A 657 -24.64 -8.54 -15.50
C GLY A 657 -24.32 -8.66 -14.00
N GLN A 658 -23.09 -9.02 -13.62
CA GLN A 658 -22.67 -9.09 -12.22
C GLN A 658 -22.64 -7.70 -11.60
N SER A 659 -23.34 -7.53 -10.48
CA SER A 659 -23.41 -6.27 -9.74
C SER A 659 -22.08 -5.96 -9.05
N ILE A 660 -21.64 -4.70 -9.16
CA ILE A 660 -20.44 -4.12 -8.57
C ILE A 660 -20.87 -2.95 -7.68
N ALA A 661 -20.42 -2.94 -6.42
CA ALA A 661 -20.73 -1.89 -5.46
C ALA A 661 -19.47 -1.15 -4.99
N GLY A 662 -19.53 0.18 -4.87
CA GLY A 662 -18.43 1.03 -4.40
C GLY A 662 -18.87 2.50 -4.29
N THR A 663 -18.16 3.32 -3.49
CA THR A 663 -18.46 4.75 -3.38
C THR A 663 -18.07 5.47 -4.68
N GLY A 664 -19.03 6.14 -5.33
CA GLY A 664 -18.89 6.70 -6.68
C GLY A 664 -19.42 5.81 -7.82
N LEU A 665 -19.95 4.63 -7.48
CA LEU A 665 -20.72 3.77 -8.39
C LEU A 665 -22.18 3.78 -7.95
N ASP A 666 -23.10 4.00 -8.88
CA ASP A 666 -24.52 4.00 -8.55
C ASP A 666 -24.97 2.58 -8.14
N GLY A 667 -25.95 2.48 -7.24
CA GLY A 667 -26.54 1.20 -6.85
C GLY A 667 -27.11 0.49 -8.08
N ASN A 668 -26.68 -0.75 -8.34
CA ASN A 668 -26.90 -1.52 -9.58
C ASN A 668 -25.94 -1.17 -10.74
N THR A 669 -24.74 -0.69 -10.43
CA THR A 669 -23.62 -0.80 -11.38
C THR A 669 -23.36 -2.28 -11.62
N PHE A 670 -23.38 -2.75 -12.87
CA PHE A 670 -23.06 -4.13 -13.20
C PHE A 670 -22.14 -4.20 -14.40
N ILE A 671 -21.47 -5.32 -14.59
CA ILE A 671 -20.58 -5.52 -15.73
C ILE A 671 -21.39 -5.55 -17.04
N THR A 672 -21.16 -4.64 -17.97
CA THR A 672 -21.80 -4.58 -19.30
C THR A 672 -21.05 -5.36 -20.37
N ALA A 673 -19.74 -5.60 -20.19
CA ALA A 673 -18.96 -6.45 -21.08
C ALA A 673 -17.68 -6.98 -20.38
N ILE A 674 -17.29 -8.20 -20.69
CA ILE A 674 -16.01 -8.80 -20.27
C ILE A 674 -15.29 -9.32 -21.52
N ASN A 675 -14.08 -8.85 -21.77
CA ASN A 675 -13.22 -9.38 -22.82
C ASN A 675 -12.18 -10.33 -22.18
N TYR A 676 -12.42 -11.63 -22.28
CA TYR A 676 -11.58 -12.65 -21.64
C TYR A 676 -10.17 -12.78 -22.25
N GLY A 677 -10.00 -12.39 -23.52
CA GLY A 677 -8.70 -12.42 -24.20
C GLY A 677 -7.77 -11.29 -23.76
N THR A 678 -8.32 -10.09 -23.53
CA THR A 678 -7.57 -8.91 -23.08
C THR A 678 -7.72 -8.63 -21.59
N LYS A 679 -8.60 -9.34 -20.88
CA LYS A 679 -8.96 -9.13 -19.46
C LYS A 679 -9.50 -7.71 -19.18
N VAL A 680 -10.33 -7.19 -20.09
CA VAL A 680 -11.02 -5.89 -19.98
C VAL A 680 -12.44 -6.07 -19.42
N ILE A 681 -12.88 -5.18 -18.52
CA ILE A 681 -14.25 -5.16 -17.97
C ILE A 681 -14.90 -3.78 -18.22
N THR A 682 -16.14 -3.77 -18.70
CA THR A 682 -16.98 -2.58 -18.93
C THR A 682 -18.16 -2.61 -17.95
N LEU A 683 -18.60 -1.46 -17.41
CA LEU A 683 -19.66 -1.39 -16.38
C LEU A 683 -20.87 -0.55 -16.85
N SER A 684 -22.04 -0.73 -16.21
CA SER A 684 -23.25 0.08 -16.37
C SER A 684 -23.33 1.14 -15.26
N ARG A 685 -24.03 2.25 -15.50
CA ARG A 685 -24.50 3.14 -14.44
C ARG A 685 -26.02 2.99 -14.31
N ASN A 686 -26.54 2.91 -13.09
CA ASN A 686 -27.99 2.98 -12.84
C ASN A 686 -28.28 3.78 -11.56
N THR A 687 -28.93 4.94 -11.70
CA THR A 687 -29.51 5.68 -10.58
C THR A 687 -30.91 5.15 -10.21
N GLN A 688 -31.00 4.51 -9.04
CA GLN A 688 -32.14 4.28 -8.11
C GLN A 688 -33.16 3.13 -8.30
N GLY A 689 -33.51 2.50 -7.16
CA GLY A 689 -34.91 2.23 -6.77
C GLY A 689 -35.37 0.76 -6.72
N THR A 690 -35.97 0.36 -5.61
CA THR A 690 -36.25 -1.01 -5.14
C THR A 690 -37.54 -1.68 -5.67
N ALA A 691 -37.48 -3.03 -5.74
CA ALA A 691 -38.53 -4.03 -5.56
C ALA A 691 -39.01 -4.87 -6.79
N ALA A 692 -38.66 -6.16 -6.71
CA ALA A 692 -39.39 -7.37 -7.09
C ALA A 692 -39.83 -7.66 -8.55
N ALA A 693 -39.22 -8.73 -9.09
CA ALA A 693 -39.85 -9.75 -9.94
C ALA A 693 -40.18 -9.47 -11.42
N GLU A 694 -39.31 -8.79 -12.16
CA GLU A 694 -39.38 -8.79 -13.63
C GLU A 694 -38.01 -9.09 -14.25
N LEU A 695 -38.02 -9.89 -15.31
CA LEU A 695 -36.89 -10.10 -16.22
C LEU A 695 -36.36 -8.72 -16.61
N ARG A 696 -35.21 -8.33 -16.04
CA ARG A 696 -34.81 -6.93 -15.98
C ARG A 696 -34.39 -6.43 -17.36
N ASN A 697 -35.31 -5.73 -18.00
CA ASN A 697 -35.10 -5.08 -19.28
C ASN A 697 -33.95 -4.07 -19.18
N LEU A 698 -33.15 -3.96 -20.24
CA LEU A 698 -32.13 -2.92 -20.34
C LEU A 698 -32.83 -1.55 -20.41
N THR A 699 -32.77 -0.76 -19.34
CA THR A 699 -33.40 0.57 -19.30
C THR A 699 -32.51 1.63 -19.95
N PHE A 700 -32.92 2.17 -21.10
CA PHE A 700 -32.26 3.31 -21.75
C PHE A 700 -32.72 4.61 -21.09
N GLY A 701 -31.91 5.14 -20.16
CA GLY A 701 -32.35 6.20 -19.26
C GLY A 701 -32.03 7.66 -19.62
N SER A 702 -31.04 7.97 -20.47
CA SER A 702 -30.62 9.39 -20.59
C SER A 702 -29.79 9.79 -21.82
N LEU A 703 -29.52 8.91 -22.79
CA LEU A 703 -28.72 9.30 -23.97
C LEU A 703 -29.50 9.04 -25.26
N THR A 704 -30.17 10.08 -25.75
CA THR A 704 -30.56 10.17 -27.15
C THR A 704 -29.28 10.03 -27.99
N GLY A 705 -29.07 8.87 -28.61
CA GLY A 705 -28.05 8.71 -29.65
C GLY A 705 -27.00 7.61 -29.46
N SER A 706 -26.85 6.96 -28.30
CA SER A 706 -25.69 6.04 -28.10
C SER A 706 -25.75 4.73 -28.90
N VAL A 707 -26.89 4.43 -29.52
CA VAL A 707 -27.08 3.30 -30.45
C VAL A 707 -27.66 3.75 -31.79
N ALA A 708 -27.67 5.05 -32.08
CA ALA A 708 -28.26 5.63 -33.30
C ALA A 708 -27.61 5.13 -34.59
N SER A 709 -26.37 4.63 -34.53
CA SER A 709 -25.66 4.06 -35.67
C SER A 709 -25.46 2.54 -35.54
N SER A 710 -26.03 1.90 -34.53
CA SER A 710 -25.86 0.46 -34.25
C SER A 710 -27.17 -0.31 -34.40
N THR A 711 -27.09 -1.52 -34.94
CA THR A 711 -28.24 -2.42 -34.96
C THR A 711 -28.46 -3.04 -33.59
N VAL A 712 -29.59 -2.73 -32.98
CA VAL A 712 -30.08 -3.35 -31.75
C VAL A 712 -30.61 -4.75 -32.06
N ASN A 713 -30.07 -5.77 -31.39
CA ASN A 713 -30.43 -7.17 -31.62
C ASN A 713 -31.19 -7.76 -30.42
N LEU A 714 -32.49 -7.95 -30.57
CA LEU A 714 -33.43 -8.53 -29.62
C LEU A 714 -33.67 -10.02 -29.88
N ALA A 715 -32.61 -10.82 -29.95
CA ALA A 715 -32.68 -12.26 -30.28
C ALA A 715 -32.63 -13.19 -29.05
N THR A 716 -32.31 -12.67 -27.87
CA THR A 716 -32.23 -13.45 -26.62
C THR A 716 -33.30 -12.99 -25.62
N PRO A 717 -33.81 -13.87 -24.74
CA PRO A 717 -34.75 -13.47 -23.68
C PRO A 717 -34.13 -12.40 -22.76
N GLY A 718 -34.83 -11.27 -22.64
CA GLY A 718 -34.36 -10.04 -21.99
C GLY A 718 -34.75 -8.84 -22.87
N GLY A 719 -35.75 -8.07 -22.46
CA GLY A 719 -36.28 -6.96 -23.26
C GLY A 719 -35.46 -5.68 -23.10
N ILE A 720 -35.87 -4.68 -23.87
CA ILE A 720 -35.42 -3.30 -23.74
C ILE A 720 -36.57 -2.47 -23.18
N GLU A 721 -36.27 -1.58 -22.25
CA GLU A 721 -37.19 -0.58 -21.74
C GLU A 721 -36.67 0.82 -22.00
N PHE A 722 -37.57 1.75 -22.28
CA PHE A 722 -37.24 3.16 -22.35
C PHE A 722 -37.41 3.78 -20.95
N GLY A 723 -36.38 4.46 -20.45
CA GLY A 723 -36.40 5.08 -19.12
C GLY A 723 -37.45 6.19 -18.99
N HIS A 724 -37.83 6.52 -17.75
CA HIS A 724 -38.96 7.40 -17.40
C HIS A 724 -39.04 8.74 -18.19
N ALA A 725 -37.91 9.32 -18.59
CA ALA A 725 -37.85 10.60 -19.31
C ALA A 725 -37.70 10.47 -20.83
N THR A 726 -37.53 9.25 -21.36
CA THR A 726 -37.33 9.03 -22.79
C THR A 726 -38.65 9.25 -23.52
N THR A 727 -38.75 10.31 -24.30
CA THR A 727 -39.90 10.61 -25.18
C THR A 727 -39.59 10.33 -26.65
N SER A 728 -38.32 10.20 -26.99
CA SER A 728 -37.83 9.80 -28.31
C SER A 728 -36.45 9.16 -28.22
N THR A 729 -36.13 8.29 -29.18
CA THR A 729 -34.78 7.70 -29.32
C THR A 729 -34.56 7.18 -30.73
N SER A 730 -33.31 6.88 -31.06
CA SER A 730 -32.89 6.40 -32.38
C SER A 730 -32.01 5.16 -32.27
N PHE A 731 -32.33 4.13 -33.04
CA PHE A 731 -31.50 2.96 -33.28
C PHE A 731 -30.91 3.01 -34.69
N GLY A 732 -29.69 2.53 -34.88
CA GLY A 732 -29.13 2.33 -36.22
C GLY A 732 -29.98 1.37 -37.02
N GLY A 733 -30.41 0.28 -36.39
CA GLY A 733 -31.42 -0.65 -36.90
C GLY A 733 -31.97 -1.52 -35.77
N LEU A 734 -33.02 -2.30 -36.05
CA LEU A 734 -33.65 -3.20 -35.08
C LEU A 734 -33.80 -4.59 -35.69
N LYS A 735 -33.29 -5.63 -35.00
CA LYS A 735 -33.43 -7.03 -35.42
C LYS A 735 -33.74 -7.95 -34.24
N GLY A 736 -34.20 -9.16 -34.51
CA GLY A 736 -34.53 -10.15 -33.48
C GLY A 736 -36.03 -10.44 -33.38
N ASN A 737 -36.44 -11.23 -32.39
CA ASN A 737 -37.79 -11.80 -32.29
C ASN A 737 -38.52 -11.47 -30.97
N GLN A 738 -37.89 -10.78 -30.04
CA GLN A 738 -38.53 -10.37 -28.79
C GLN A 738 -39.40 -9.14 -29.00
N ASN A 739 -40.52 -9.04 -28.28
CA ASN A 739 -41.41 -7.88 -28.32
C ASN A 739 -40.75 -6.64 -27.70
N LEU A 740 -41.15 -5.45 -28.16
CA LEU A 740 -40.69 -4.16 -27.66
C LEU A 740 -41.87 -3.22 -27.43
N SER A 741 -41.99 -2.73 -26.19
CA SER A 741 -42.96 -1.69 -25.83
C SER A 741 -42.40 -0.31 -26.17
N LEU A 742 -43.13 0.47 -26.96
CA LEU A 742 -42.85 1.88 -27.29
C LEU A 742 -43.47 2.84 -26.27
N ASN A 743 -43.69 2.37 -25.04
CA ASN A 743 -43.91 3.22 -23.89
C ASN A 743 -42.63 3.29 -23.08
N ASN A 744 -42.40 4.45 -22.47
CA ASN A 744 -41.38 4.55 -21.45
C ASN A 744 -41.91 4.02 -20.11
N LEU A 745 -41.02 3.92 -19.13
CA LEU A 745 -41.38 3.45 -17.78
C LEU A 745 -42.40 4.36 -17.07
N ALA A 746 -42.54 5.62 -17.49
CA ALA A 746 -43.61 6.52 -17.06
C ALA A 746 -44.89 6.35 -17.89
N THR A 747 -44.99 5.30 -18.72
CA THR A 747 -46.09 4.98 -19.65
C THR A 747 -46.33 6.00 -20.76
N ASN A 748 -45.43 6.99 -20.94
CA ASN A 748 -45.53 7.96 -22.02
C ASN A 748 -45.04 7.36 -23.35
N ALA A 749 -45.61 7.85 -24.45
CA ALA A 749 -45.23 7.47 -25.80
C ALA A 749 -43.74 7.73 -26.09
N VAL A 750 -43.07 6.79 -26.75
CA VAL A 750 -41.69 6.92 -27.24
C VAL A 750 -41.70 6.96 -28.76
N ALA A 751 -41.20 8.05 -29.34
CA ALA A 751 -40.94 8.12 -30.78
C ALA A 751 -39.61 7.42 -31.11
N LEU A 752 -39.68 6.24 -31.73
CA LEU A 752 -38.52 5.44 -32.09
C LEU A 752 -38.13 5.66 -33.55
N THR A 753 -36.92 6.18 -33.79
CA THR A 753 -36.33 6.28 -35.13
C THR A 753 -35.41 5.09 -35.40
N LEU A 754 -35.49 4.48 -36.58
CA LEU A 754 -34.66 3.36 -37.01
C LEU A 754 -34.03 3.62 -38.38
N GLY A 755 -32.91 2.94 -38.66
CA GLY A 755 -32.39 2.80 -40.02
C GLY A 755 -31.27 3.78 -40.37
N ALA A 756 -30.87 4.66 -39.44
CA ALA A 756 -29.78 5.62 -39.64
C ALA A 756 -28.41 4.97 -39.91
N ASN A 757 -28.26 3.66 -39.65
CA ASN A 757 -27.03 2.93 -40.03
C ASN A 757 -27.05 2.35 -41.45
N ASN A 758 -28.13 2.56 -42.21
CA ASN A 758 -28.29 2.08 -43.58
C ASN A 758 -28.18 0.55 -43.78
N GLN A 759 -28.23 -0.24 -42.71
CA GLN A 759 -28.16 -1.70 -42.78
C GLN A 759 -29.54 -2.32 -42.97
N ASN A 760 -29.57 -3.49 -43.62
CA ASN A 760 -30.77 -4.30 -43.69
C ASN A 760 -31.01 -5.02 -42.35
N THR A 761 -32.23 -4.98 -41.83
CA THR A 761 -32.60 -5.60 -40.56
C THR A 761 -33.92 -6.35 -40.64
N VAL A 762 -34.00 -7.49 -39.93
CA VAL A 762 -35.21 -8.31 -39.82
C VAL A 762 -35.63 -8.38 -38.36
N TYR A 763 -36.82 -7.86 -38.06
CA TYR A 763 -37.41 -7.87 -36.74
C TYR A 763 -38.79 -8.55 -36.77
N THR A 764 -38.91 -9.67 -36.07
CA THR A 764 -40.13 -10.48 -36.00
C THR A 764 -40.86 -10.34 -34.68
N GLY A 765 -40.30 -9.58 -33.73
CA GLY A 765 -40.99 -9.21 -32.49
C GLY A 765 -42.14 -8.25 -32.74
N ALA A 766 -43.18 -8.30 -31.89
CA ALA A 766 -44.27 -7.33 -31.93
C ALA A 766 -43.85 -6.01 -31.27
N LEU A 767 -44.30 -4.90 -31.85
CA LEU A 767 -44.22 -3.57 -31.25
C LEU A 767 -45.54 -3.23 -30.57
N SER A 768 -45.51 -2.64 -29.39
CA SER A 768 -46.74 -2.27 -28.65
C SER A 768 -46.61 -0.90 -27.99
N GLY A 769 -47.69 -0.39 -27.39
CA GLY A 769 -47.70 0.88 -26.66
C GLY A 769 -48.19 2.08 -27.49
N SER A 770 -48.00 3.29 -26.98
CA SER A 770 -48.50 4.53 -27.57
C SER A 770 -47.49 5.28 -28.44
N GLY A 771 -46.25 4.80 -28.48
CA GLY A 771 -45.16 5.37 -29.25
C GLY A 771 -45.28 5.17 -30.77
N SER A 772 -44.48 5.96 -31.50
CA SER A 772 -44.44 5.98 -32.96
C SER A 772 -43.14 5.39 -33.50
N ILE A 773 -43.14 5.03 -34.79
CA ILE A 773 -41.95 4.60 -35.50
C ILE A 773 -41.66 5.52 -36.67
N THR A 774 -40.39 5.88 -36.81
CA THR A 774 -39.86 6.58 -37.99
C THR A 774 -38.74 5.75 -38.61
N LYS A 775 -38.90 5.33 -39.85
CA LYS A 775 -37.86 4.67 -40.63
C LYS A 775 -37.11 5.70 -41.47
N GLU A 776 -35.80 5.75 -41.29
CA GLU A 776 -34.85 6.59 -42.03
C GLU A 776 -33.73 5.74 -42.64
N GLY A 777 -32.83 6.39 -43.38
CA GLY A 777 -31.69 5.74 -44.04
C GLY A 777 -32.07 4.82 -45.20
N THR A 778 -31.07 4.40 -45.98
CA THR A 778 -31.25 3.70 -47.26
C THR A 778 -31.47 2.19 -47.11
N GLY A 779 -31.26 1.62 -45.92
CA GLY A 779 -31.38 0.19 -45.67
C GLY A 779 -32.83 -0.31 -45.66
N ILE A 780 -32.99 -1.64 -45.76
CA ILE A 780 -34.28 -2.34 -45.67
C ILE A 780 -34.60 -2.65 -44.21
N SER A 781 -35.79 -2.28 -43.74
CA SER A 781 -36.30 -2.68 -42.44
C SER A 781 -37.51 -3.59 -42.60
N GLU A 782 -37.32 -4.86 -42.32
CA GLU A 782 -38.37 -5.88 -42.40
C GLU A 782 -38.99 -6.13 -41.03
N PHE A 783 -40.33 -6.06 -40.98
CA PHE A 783 -41.15 -6.24 -39.80
C PHE A 783 -42.16 -7.36 -40.02
N GLY A 784 -41.98 -8.45 -39.27
CA GLY A 784 -42.82 -9.66 -39.34
C GLY A 784 -43.73 -9.90 -38.13
N GLY A 785 -43.62 -9.07 -37.08
CA GLY A 785 -44.43 -9.19 -35.88
C GLY A 785 -45.84 -8.57 -36.02
N ASN A 786 -46.78 -9.02 -35.20
CA ASN A 786 -48.10 -8.39 -35.07
C ASN A 786 -48.03 -7.17 -34.16
N SER A 787 -47.68 -6.04 -34.74
CA SER A 787 -47.52 -4.77 -34.05
C SER A 787 -48.88 -4.15 -33.72
N THR A 788 -48.99 -3.57 -32.52
CA THR A 788 -50.21 -2.99 -31.95
C THR A 788 -49.98 -1.57 -31.42
N HIS A 789 -48.84 -0.95 -31.71
CA HIS A 789 -48.55 0.41 -31.27
C HIS A 789 -49.52 1.41 -31.93
N THR A 790 -49.98 2.41 -31.18
CA THR A 790 -51.00 3.36 -31.66
C THR A 790 -50.42 4.66 -32.24
N GLY A 791 -49.14 4.94 -31.99
CA GLY A 791 -48.44 6.02 -32.67
C GLY A 791 -48.20 5.70 -34.15
N ASN A 792 -48.03 6.73 -34.96
CA ASN A 792 -47.91 6.58 -36.40
C ASN A 792 -46.65 5.81 -36.80
N THR A 793 -46.70 5.10 -37.93
CA THR A 793 -45.53 4.55 -38.61
C THR A 793 -45.21 5.44 -39.81
N THR A 794 -44.07 6.12 -39.76
CA THR A 794 -43.62 7.04 -40.81
C THR A 794 -42.39 6.47 -41.50
N ILE A 795 -42.38 6.43 -42.83
CA ILE A 795 -41.25 5.97 -43.63
C ILE A 795 -40.71 7.17 -44.40
N ASN A 796 -39.56 7.69 -43.96
CA ASN A 796 -38.89 8.85 -44.55
C ASN A 796 -37.91 8.46 -45.66
N ALA A 797 -37.25 7.29 -45.55
CA ALA A 797 -36.25 6.84 -46.51
C ALA A 797 -36.04 5.31 -46.49
N GLY A 798 -35.52 4.79 -47.62
CA GLY A 798 -35.25 3.37 -47.82
C GLY A 798 -36.52 2.55 -47.94
N THR A 799 -36.42 1.24 -47.68
CA THR A 799 -37.53 0.29 -47.81
C THR A 799 -38.01 -0.18 -46.43
N PHE A 800 -39.32 -0.13 -46.19
CA PHE A 800 -39.97 -0.82 -45.08
C PHE A 800 -40.76 -2.01 -45.62
N LEU A 801 -40.43 -3.23 -45.21
CA LEU A 801 -41.12 -4.45 -45.61
C LEU A 801 -42.03 -4.96 -44.48
N ALA A 802 -43.34 -4.90 -44.70
CA ALA A 802 -44.35 -5.49 -43.83
C ALA A 802 -44.62 -6.94 -44.27
N THR A 803 -44.23 -7.92 -43.44
CA THR A 803 -44.31 -9.35 -43.82
C THR A 803 -45.23 -10.17 -42.93
N ASN A 804 -45.88 -9.54 -41.94
CA ASN A 804 -46.88 -10.19 -41.11
C ASN A 804 -48.21 -10.37 -41.87
N THR A 805 -48.62 -11.61 -42.12
CA THR A 805 -49.89 -11.94 -42.80
C THR A 805 -51.06 -12.14 -41.83
N ALA A 806 -50.81 -12.30 -40.53
CA ALA A 806 -51.84 -12.56 -39.53
C ALA A 806 -52.38 -11.28 -38.86
N GLY A 807 -51.77 -10.12 -39.12
CA GLY A 807 -52.14 -8.83 -38.55
C GLY A 807 -51.26 -7.71 -39.12
N SER A 808 -51.23 -6.55 -38.46
CA SER A 808 -50.47 -5.41 -38.99
C SER A 808 -49.01 -5.44 -38.57
N ALA A 809 -48.09 -5.29 -39.53
CA ALA A 809 -46.68 -5.03 -39.20
C ALA A 809 -46.45 -3.58 -38.73
N THR A 810 -47.32 -2.66 -39.12
CA THR A 810 -47.18 -1.20 -38.95
C THR A 810 -47.93 -0.64 -37.75
N GLY A 811 -48.58 -1.47 -36.94
CA GLY A 811 -49.33 -1.03 -35.77
C GLY A 811 -50.76 -0.60 -36.08
N ALA A 812 -51.37 0.10 -35.12
CA ALA A 812 -52.73 0.64 -35.21
C ALA A 812 -52.75 2.17 -35.46
N GLY A 813 -51.61 2.84 -35.52
CA GLY A 813 -51.51 4.24 -35.93
C GLY A 813 -51.70 4.44 -37.45
N SER A 814 -51.69 5.70 -37.89
CA SER A 814 -51.64 6.00 -39.33
C SER A 814 -50.26 5.65 -39.91
N VAL A 815 -50.24 5.27 -41.19
CA VAL A 815 -49.02 4.97 -41.94
C VAL A 815 -48.76 6.08 -42.95
N PHE A 816 -47.58 6.69 -42.89
CA PHE A 816 -47.17 7.76 -43.81
C PHE A 816 -45.90 7.36 -44.54
N VAL A 817 -45.90 7.41 -45.86
CA VAL A 817 -44.72 7.19 -46.70
C VAL A 817 -44.36 8.52 -47.36
N ASN A 818 -43.26 9.11 -46.89
CA ASN A 818 -42.78 10.38 -47.40
C ASN A 818 -42.02 10.18 -48.72
N ASN A 819 -41.86 11.29 -49.44
CA ASN A 819 -41.31 11.35 -50.79
C ASN A 819 -39.94 10.63 -50.89
N THR A 820 -39.79 9.72 -51.86
CA THR A 820 -38.62 8.85 -52.14
C THR A 820 -38.47 7.56 -51.32
N ALA A 821 -39.34 7.32 -50.33
CA ALA A 821 -39.34 6.05 -49.59
C ALA A 821 -40.19 4.96 -50.27
N THR A 822 -39.89 3.70 -49.95
CA THR A 822 -40.64 2.53 -50.44
C THR A 822 -41.28 1.79 -49.26
N LEU A 823 -42.59 1.59 -49.33
CA LEU A 823 -43.33 0.68 -48.45
C LEU A 823 -43.66 -0.58 -49.25
N GLY A 824 -43.45 -1.76 -48.68
CA GLY A 824 -43.82 -2.99 -49.37
C GLY A 824 -43.91 -4.20 -48.47
N GLY A 825 -43.83 -5.39 -49.06
CA GLY A 825 -43.86 -6.67 -48.36
C GLY A 825 -45.02 -7.57 -48.79
N THR A 826 -45.25 -8.61 -48.00
CA THR A 826 -46.22 -9.69 -48.27
C THR A 826 -47.33 -9.76 -47.22
N GLY A 827 -47.35 -8.81 -46.29
CA GLY A 827 -48.21 -8.81 -45.12
C GLY A 827 -49.43 -7.90 -45.23
N SER A 828 -50.10 -7.71 -44.09
CA SER A 828 -51.14 -6.70 -43.92
C SER A 828 -50.55 -5.42 -43.33
N ILE A 829 -50.87 -4.30 -43.97
CA ILE A 829 -50.59 -2.93 -43.51
C ILE A 829 -51.94 -2.30 -43.26
N THR A 830 -52.23 -1.92 -42.02
CA THR A 830 -53.51 -1.34 -41.65
C THR A 830 -53.31 -0.32 -40.53
N GLY A 831 -54.39 0.34 -40.15
CA GLY A 831 -54.48 1.18 -38.96
C GLY A 831 -55.72 0.83 -38.16
N GLY A 832 -55.86 1.48 -37.01
CA GLY A 832 -57.09 1.47 -36.23
C GLY A 832 -58.23 2.18 -36.96
N ASN A 833 -59.43 2.13 -36.36
CA ASN A 833 -60.60 2.82 -36.89
C ASN A 833 -60.34 4.34 -37.03
N ALA A 834 -60.71 4.91 -38.18
CA ALA A 834 -60.50 6.31 -38.59
C ALA A 834 -59.04 6.74 -38.79
N GLN A 835 -58.10 5.80 -38.95
CA GLN A 835 -56.70 6.09 -39.33
C GLN A 835 -56.52 6.09 -40.85
N SER A 836 -55.32 6.40 -41.34
CA SER A 836 -55.01 6.42 -42.77
C SER A 836 -53.70 5.74 -43.14
N ILE A 837 -53.62 5.24 -44.36
CA ILE A 837 -52.40 4.85 -45.07
C ILE A 837 -52.23 5.88 -46.19
N SER A 838 -51.18 6.69 -46.14
CA SER A 838 -50.94 7.77 -47.10
C SER A 838 -49.54 7.68 -47.69
N LEU A 839 -49.47 7.60 -49.01
CA LEU A 839 -48.24 7.54 -49.79
C LEU A 839 -48.10 8.80 -50.64
N GLY A 840 -47.02 9.56 -50.42
CA GLY A 840 -46.73 10.80 -51.15
C GLY A 840 -46.46 10.59 -52.65
N SER A 841 -46.53 11.67 -53.43
CA SER A 841 -46.52 11.62 -54.90
C SER A 841 -45.25 11.07 -55.56
N THR A 842 -44.15 10.95 -54.81
CA THR A 842 -42.88 10.36 -55.29
C THR A 842 -42.42 9.21 -54.40
N SER A 843 -43.34 8.63 -53.62
CA SER A 843 -43.11 7.40 -52.85
C SER A 843 -43.45 6.17 -53.69
N GLN A 844 -43.04 5.00 -53.22
CA GLN A 844 -43.31 3.74 -53.89
C GLN A 844 -44.06 2.77 -52.97
N LEU A 845 -45.07 2.11 -53.52
CA LEU A 845 -45.70 0.91 -52.95
C LEU A 845 -45.17 -0.31 -53.70
N MET A 846 -44.30 -1.09 -53.08
CA MET A 846 -43.75 -2.32 -53.64
C MET A 846 -44.61 -3.50 -53.19
N ILE A 847 -45.22 -4.22 -54.14
CA ILE A 847 -45.93 -5.44 -53.80
C ILE A 847 -44.92 -6.59 -53.75
N GLY A 848 -44.89 -7.33 -52.63
CA GLY A 848 -43.85 -8.33 -52.40
C GLY A 848 -42.59 -7.77 -51.75
N ARG A 849 -41.57 -8.63 -51.61
CA ARG A 849 -40.30 -8.31 -50.94
C ARG A 849 -39.28 -7.62 -51.84
N SER A 850 -39.48 -7.72 -53.15
CA SER A 850 -38.58 -7.20 -54.18
C SER A 850 -39.39 -6.72 -55.39
N HIS A 851 -38.77 -5.86 -56.20
CA HIS A 851 -39.30 -5.45 -57.50
C HIS A 851 -38.18 -5.58 -58.53
N ASN A 852 -38.50 -6.08 -59.71
CA ASN A 852 -37.53 -6.32 -60.77
C ASN A 852 -36.40 -7.29 -60.35
N LEU A 853 -36.72 -8.30 -59.53
CA LEU A 853 -35.82 -9.42 -59.17
C LEU A 853 -36.53 -10.78 -59.30
N LEU A 854 -35.86 -11.75 -59.94
CA LEU A 854 -36.39 -13.10 -60.23
C LEU A 854 -36.60 -14.02 -59.00
N SER A 855 -36.40 -13.56 -57.77
CA SER A 855 -36.14 -14.46 -56.63
C SER A 855 -37.36 -14.99 -55.88
N ASP A 856 -38.52 -14.35 -55.97
CA ASP A 856 -39.57 -14.54 -54.93
C ASP A 856 -40.93 -15.04 -55.46
N GLY A 857 -41.15 -15.05 -56.79
CA GLY A 857 -42.45 -15.39 -57.39
C GLY A 857 -43.55 -14.37 -57.08
N ALA A 858 -44.78 -14.67 -57.52
CA ALA A 858 -45.94 -13.80 -57.31
C ALA A 858 -46.32 -13.70 -55.82
N GLN A 859 -46.49 -12.47 -55.33
CA GLN A 859 -46.76 -12.18 -53.92
C GLN A 859 -47.97 -11.25 -53.74
N THR A 860 -48.62 -11.35 -52.57
CA THR A 860 -49.76 -10.50 -52.23
C THR A 860 -49.39 -9.54 -51.09
N LEU A 861 -49.75 -8.26 -51.24
CA LEU A 861 -49.72 -7.28 -50.16
C LEU A 861 -51.14 -6.83 -49.87
N THR A 862 -51.53 -6.75 -48.60
CA THR A 862 -52.84 -6.25 -48.20
C THR A 862 -52.73 -4.88 -47.56
N LEU A 863 -53.44 -3.87 -48.09
CA LEU A 863 -53.72 -2.64 -47.39
C LEU A 863 -55.11 -2.72 -46.76
N GLY A 864 -55.16 -2.49 -45.44
CA GLY A 864 -56.31 -2.82 -44.62
C GLY A 864 -56.25 -4.24 -44.08
N ASN A 865 -57.40 -4.81 -43.70
CA ASN A 865 -57.45 -6.12 -43.05
C ASN A 865 -58.70 -6.90 -43.50
N SER A 866 -58.50 -8.08 -44.11
CA SER A 866 -59.56 -8.94 -44.63
C SER A 866 -60.34 -9.69 -43.54
N THR A 867 -59.75 -9.88 -42.37
CA THR A 867 -60.35 -10.58 -41.22
C THR A 867 -61.10 -9.65 -40.26
N ALA A 868 -60.74 -8.37 -40.24
CA ALA A 868 -61.35 -7.32 -39.42
C ALA A 868 -61.30 -5.97 -40.16
N VAL A 869 -62.24 -5.75 -41.07
CA VAL A 869 -62.27 -4.56 -41.95
C VAL A 869 -62.51 -3.30 -41.12
N ASN A 870 -61.50 -2.45 -41.01
CA ASN A 870 -61.55 -1.18 -40.30
C ASN A 870 -61.88 -0.01 -41.23
N ASN A 871 -62.36 1.11 -40.68
CA ASN A 871 -62.47 2.37 -41.40
C ASN A 871 -61.07 3.02 -41.51
N VAL A 872 -60.26 2.59 -42.48
CA VAL A 872 -58.92 3.14 -42.73
C VAL A 872 -58.92 3.85 -44.08
N GLY A 873 -58.64 5.14 -44.11
CA GLY A 873 -58.45 5.86 -45.37
C GLY A 873 -57.19 5.37 -46.08
N ILE A 874 -57.24 5.09 -47.37
CA ILE A 874 -56.08 4.68 -48.18
C ILE A 874 -55.88 5.73 -49.26
N THR A 875 -54.73 6.39 -49.30
CA THR A 875 -54.37 7.34 -50.35
C THR A 875 -53.01 6.96 -50.92
N VAL A 876 -52.97 6.63 -52.20
CA VAL A 876 -51.72 6.34 -52.92
C VAL A 876 -51.57 7.33 -54.05
N SER A 877 -50.61 8.25 -53.91
CA SER A 877 -50.29 9.25 -54.94
C SER A 877 -48.99 8.96 -55.68
N GLY A 878 -48.25 7.94 -55.28
CA GLY A 878 -46.95 7.56 -55.87
C GLY A 878 -47.03 6.36 -56.82
N ASP A 879 -45.89 5.72 -57.04
CA ASP A 879 -45.79 4.55 -57.92
C ASP A 879 -46.17 3.27 -57.18
N ILE A 880 -46.96 2.39 -57.82
CA ILE A 880 -47.24 1.03 -57.34
C ILE A 880 -46.48 0.06 -58.24
N LEU A 881 -45.58 -0.70 -57.64
CA LEU A 881 -44.65 -1.59 -58.33
C LEU A 881 -45.17 -3.02 -58.27
N PHE A 882 -45.31 -3.65 -59.44
CA PHE A 882 -45.73 -5.04 -59.59
C PHE A 882 -44.71 -5.80 -60.44
N ASP A 883 -44.44 -7.04 -60.07
CA ASP A 883 -43.76 -8.01 -60.94
C ASP A 883 -44.78 -8.98 -61.56
N LEU A 884 -44.60 -9.25 -62.85
CA LEU A 884 -45.38 -10.21 -63.62
C LEU A 884 -44.57 -11.51 -63.78
N TYR A 885 -45.19 -12.66 -63.46
CA TYR A 885 -44.56 -13.98 -63.44
C TYR A 885 -45.36 -14.97 -64.27
N GLY A 886 -45.06 -15.07 -65.58
CA GLY A 886 -45.84 -15.91 -66.48
C GLY A 886 -47.34 -15.59 -66.41
N THR A 887 -48.17 -16.50 -65.87
CA THR A 887 -49.62 -16.28 -65.66
C THR A 887 -50.00 -15.57 -64.38
N ASP A 888 -49.10 -15.51 -63.42
CA ASP A 888 -49.33 -14.88 -62.12
C ASP A 888 -48.71 -13.49 -62.08
N SER A 889 -49.11 -12.70 -61.09
CA SER A 889 -48.53 -11.39 -60.81
C SER A 889 -48.51 -11.15 -59.33
N ASP A 890 -47.66 -10.22 -58.91
CA ASP A 890 -47.90 -9.56 -57.65
C ASP A 890 -49.31 -8.95 -57.61
N GLN A 891 -49.92 -8.96 -56.43
CA GLN A 891 -51.30 -8.51 -56.23
C GLN A 891 -51.44 -7.63 -54.99
N LEU A 892 -52.11 -6.49 -55.15
CA LEU A 892 -52.46 -5.57 -54.08
C LEU A 892 -53.93 -5.78 -53.69
N ASP A 893 -54.16 -6.20 -52.46
CA ASP A 893 -55.50 -6.38 -51.91
C ASP A 893 -55.90 -5.18 -51.03
N LEU A 894 -57.12 -4.66 -51.22
CA LEU A 894 -57.65 -3.51 -50.49
C LEU A 894 -58.90 -3.89 -49.68
N PHE A 895 -58.76 -3.86 -48.35
CA PHE A 895 -59.83 -4.22 -47.41
C PHE A 895 -60.08 -3.10 -46.39
N THR A 896 -61.00 -2.19 -46.71
CA THR A 896 -61.34 -1.06 -45.83
C THR A 896 -62.80 -0.61 -45.98
N THR A 897 -63.38 -0.07 -44.91
CA THR A 897 -64.64 0.70 -44.97
C THR A 897 -64.42 2.20 -45.13
N GLY A 898 -63.17 2.67 -45.08
CA GLY A 898 -62.78 4.05 -45.34
C GLY A 898 -62.63 4.37 -46.82
N THR A 899 -62.30 5.62 -47.12
CA THR A 899 -62.09 6.09 -48.50
C THR A 899 -60.76 5.59 -49.05
N THR A 900 -60.77 5.01 -50.25
CA THR A 900 -59.59 4.62 -51.02
C THR A 900 -59.42 5.56 -52.21
N ASP A 901 -58.37 6.36 -52.22
CA ASP A 901 -58.02 7.28 -53.29
C ASP A 901 -56.72 6.83 -53.99
N LEU A 902 -56.86 6.39 -55.23
CA LEU A 902 -55.77 6.00 -56.12
C LEU A 902 -55.70 6.92 -57.35
N THR A 903 -56.38 8.07 -57.34
CA THR A 903 -56.51 8.95 -58.51
C THR A 903 -55.20 9.53 -59.02
N SER A 904 -54.15 9.50 -58.21
CA SER A 904 -52.81 9.95 -58.60
C SER A 904 -51.78 8.82 -58.64
N ALA A 905 -52.21 7.56 -58.49
CA ALA A 905 -51.31 6.41 -58.49
C ALA A 905 -50.82 6.09 -59.91
N THR A 906 -49.54 5.73 -60.03
CA THR A 906 -48.95 5.25 -61.29
C THR A 906 -48.52 3.80 -61.16
N ILE A 907 -48.95 2.93 -62.06
CA ILE A 907 -48.59 1.50 -62.07
C ILE A 907 -47.30 1.28 -62.87
N LEU A 908 -46.28 0.73 -62.22
CA LEU A 908 -45.03 0.32 -62.85
C LEU A 908 -44.89 -1.20 -62.80
N LEU A 909 -44.52 -1.76 -63.94
CA LEU A 909 -44.42 -3.21 -64.16
C LEU A 909 -42.97 -3.63 -64.40
N ALA A 910 -42.56 -4.73 -63.79
CA ALA A 910 -41.42 -5.52 -64.24
C ALA A 910 -41.89 -6.93 -64.64
N GLY A 911 -41.14 -7.57 -65.54
CA GLY A 911 -41.64 -8.70 -66.31
C GLY A 911 -40.66 -9.84 -66.31
N PHE A 912 -41.09 -10.96 -65.75
CA PHE A 912 -40.33 -12.20 -65.66
C PHE A 912 -41.03 -13.32 -66.40
N ASP A 913 -40.23 -14.17 -67.03
CA ASP A 913 -40.72 -15.27 -67.86
C ASP A 913 -41.70 -14.80 -68.97
N SER A 914 -41.39 -13.71 -69.66
CA SER A 914 -42.27 -13.17 -70.70
C SER A 914 -42.45 -14.08 -71.93
N ALA A 915 -41.68 -15.17 -72.02
CA ALA A 915 -41.84 -16.17 -73.07
C ALA A 915 -43.15 -16.96 -72.94
N SER A 916 -43.74 -17.02 -71.73
CA SER A 916 -45.03 -17.66 -71.49
C SER A 916 -46.21 -16.70 -71.70
N TRP A 917 -45.96 -15.42 -72.00
CA TRP A 917 -47.02 -14.44 -72.20
C TRP A 917 -47.72 -14.62 -73.56
N VAL A 918 -49.05 -14.50 -73.57
CA VAL A 918 -49.87 -14.61 -74.79
C VAL A 918 -50.69 -13.36 -75.04
N GLU A 919 -51.05 -13.12 -76.31
CA GLU A 919 -51.96 -12.03 -76.67
C GLU A 919 -53.31 -12.19 -75.95
N GLY A 920 -53.81 -11.10 -75.36
CA GLY A 920 -55.04 -11.08 -74.58
C GLY A 920 -54.89 -11.57 -73.13
N GLN A 921 -53.69 -11.98 -72.72
CA GLN A 921 -53.45 -12.37 -71.33
C GLN A 921 -53.71 -11.20 -70.38
N THR A 922 -54.38 -11.50 -69.27
CA THR A 922 -54.85 -10.49 -68.32
C THR A 922 -54.36 -10.82 -66.91
N TRP A 923 -53.81 -9.84 -66.21
CA TRP A 923 -53.41 -9.94 -64.80
C TRP A 923 -54.26 -9.02 -63.93
N LYS A 924 -54.66 -9.50 -62.75
CA LYS A 924 -55.33 -8.69 -61.72
C LYS A 924 -54.26 -8.13 -60.79
N LEU A 925 -53.93 -6.85 -60.95
CA LEU A 925 -52.88 -6.23 -60.14
C LEU A 925 -53.44 -5.68 -58.82
N ILE A 926 -54.64 -5.10 -58.85
CA ILE A 926 -55.29 -4.58 -57.64
C ILE A 926 -56.63 -5.28 -57.47
N ASP A 927 -56.85 -5.90 -56.32
CA ASP A 927 -58.15 -6.37 -55.88
C ASP A 927 -58.70 -5.43 -54.82
N TRP A 928 -59.79 -4.74 -55.15
CA TRP A 928 -60.47 -3.86 -54.22
C TRP A 928 -61.86 -4.37 -53.82
N SER A 929 -62.16 -5.65 -54.07
CA SER A 929 -63.43 -6.28 -53.66
C SER A 929 -63.74 -6.11 -52.17
N GLY A 930 -62.71 -5.95 -51.34
CA GLY A 930 -62.81 -5.67 -49.90
C GLY A 930 -63.18 -4.23 -49.50
N THR A 931 -63.38 -3.33 -50.46
CA THR A 931 -63.76 -1.92 -50.23
C THR A 931 -65.14 -1.64 -50.85
N ALA A 932 -65.99 -0.76 -50.34
CA ALA A 932 -67.26 -0.44 -51.05
C ALA A 932 -67.04 0.51 -52.24
N GLU A 933 -67.75 0.34 -53.37
CA GLU A 933 -67.58 1.18 -54.58
C GLU A 933 -67.70 2.69 -54.29
N ALA A 934 -68.68 3.08 -53.45
CA ALA A 934 -68.89 4.48 -53.05
C ALA A 934 -67.69 5.12 -52.31
N ASN A 935 -66.79 4.29 -51.79
CA ASN A 935 -65.63 4.74 -51.04
C ASN A 935 -64.35 4.75 -51.89
N ARG A 936 -64.40 4.41 -53.19
CA ARG A 936 -63.21 4.27 -54.04
C ARG A 936 -63.13 5.38 -55.08
N ALA A 937 -61.97 6.01 -55.22
CA ALA A 937 -61.62 6.94 -56.29
C ALA A 937 -60.48 6.34 -57.14
N THR A 938 -60.82 5.77 -58.29
CA THR A 938 -59.89 4.97 -59.13
C THR A 938 -59.75 5.48 -60.57
N ALA A 939 -60.55 6.48 -60.97
CA ALA A 939 -60.60 6.96 -62.35
C ALA A 939 -59.30 7.61 -62.88
N GLY A 940 -58.38 7.97 -61.98
CA GLY A 940 -57.11 8.62 -62.33
C GLY A 940 -55.88 7.71 -62.28
N ILE A 941 -56.04 6.40 -62.03
CA ILE A 941 -54.91 5.47 -62.01
C ILE A 941 -54.27 5.44 -63.41
N ALA A 942 -52.98 5.75 -63.47
CA ALA A 942 -52.20 5.76 -64.70
C ALA A 942 -51.38 4.48 -64.85
N LEU A 943 -51.37 3.88 -66.04
CA LEU A 943 -50.40 2.85 -66.39
C LEU A 943 -49.08 3.48 -66.84
N GLY A 944 -48.08 3.50 -65.96
CA GLY A 944 -46.77 4.07 -66.23
C GLY A 944 -45.91 3.20 -67.16
N THR A 945 -45.96 1.87 -66.99
CA THR A 945 -45.31 0.93 -67.92
C THR A 945 -46.30 0.48 -69.00
N THR A 946 -46.31 1.15 -70.16
CA THR A 946 -47.22 0.83 -71.27
C THR A 946 -46.71 -0.26 -72.22
N GLY A 947 -45.43 -0.63 -72.13
CA GLY A 947 -44.84 -1.69 -72.93
C GLY A 947 -43.65 -2.33 -72.26
N LEU A 948 -43.57 -3.66 -72.31
CA LEU A 948 -42.53 -4.47 -71.67
C LEU A 948 -42.37 -5.79 -72.41
N ASN A 949 -41.13 -6.25 -72.58
CA ASN A 949 -40.79 -7.57 -73.14
C ASN A 949 -41.52 -7.95 -74.45
N GLY A 950 -41.76 -6.98 -75.35
CA GLY A 950 -42.41 -7.21 -76.64
C GLY A 950 -43.94 -7.13 -76.63
N PHE A 951 -44.55 -6.76 -75.50
CA PHE A 951 -45.99 -6.55 -75.36
C PHE A 951 -46.29 -5.09 -75.00
N ASN A 952 -47.37 -4.56 -75.54
CA ASN A 952 -48.03 -3.35 -75.05
C ASN A 952 -49.11 -3.75 -74.04
N PHE A 953 -49.35 -2.89 -73.06
CA PHE A 953 -50.36 -3.11 -72.03
C PHE A 953 -51.48 -2.09 -72.14
N THR A 954 -52.70 -2.57 -71.96
CA THR A 954 -53.90 -1.74 -71.82
C THR A 954 -54.47 -1.97 -70.43
N GLN A 955 -54.91 -0.91 -69.77
CA GLN A 955 -55.56 -1.00 -68.47
C GLN A 955 -57.06 -1.23 -68.61
N ASP A 956 -57.61 -2.04 -67.71
CA ASP A 956 -59.04 -2.32 -67.61
C ASP A 956 -59.46 -2.20 -66.14
N ILE A 957 -60.31 -1.22 -65.84
CA ILE A 957 -60.80 -0.93 -64.48
C ILE A 957 -62.18 -1.55 -64.34
N ARG A 958 -62.29 -2.55 -63.47
CA ARG A 958 -63.53 -3.29 -63.20
C ARG A 958 -64.05 -3.02 -61.79
N ALA A 959 -65.30 -3.41 -61.54
CA ALA A 959 -65.92 -3.27 -60.23
C ALA A 959 -65.13 -3.95 -59.09
N ASP A 960 -64.37 -5.01 -59.40
CA ASP A 960 -63.64 -5.82 -58.42
C ASP A 960 -62.11 -5.63 -58.48
N GLY A 961 -61.54 -4.97 -59.50
CA GLY A 961 -60.11 -4.69 -59.52
C GLY A 961 -59.58 -3.86 -60.68
N TYR A 962 -58.27 -3.60 -60.63
CA TYR A 962 -57.48 -3.04 -61.72
C TYR A 962 -56.76 -4.17 -62.45
N TYR A 963 -57.01 -4.28 -63.75
CA TYR A 963 -56.44 -5.28 -64.62
C TYR A 963 -55.55 -4.65 -65.69
N ILE A 964 -54.58 -5.42 -66.16
CA ILE A 964 -53.85 -5.11 -67.38
C ILE A 964 -53.99 -6.26 -68.36
N THR A 965 -54.10 -5.95 -69.65
CA THR A 965 -54.14 -6.93 -70.72
C THR A 965 -52.99 -6.71 -71.70
N ALA A 966 -52.23 -7.76 -71.98
CA ALA A 966 -51.12 -7.75 -72.93
C ALA A 966 -51.62 -7.85 -74.37
N SER A 967 -51.06 -7.01 -75.25
CA SER A 967 -51.19 -7.07 -76.70
C SER A 967 -49.80 -7.17 -77.31
N ALA A 968 -49.55 -8.19 -78.12
CA ALA A 968 -48.25 -8.38 -78.74
C ALA A 968 -47.90 -7.18 -79.63
N ILE A 969 -46.70 -6.61 -79.49
CA ILE A 969 -46.22 -5.58 -80.40
C ILE A 969 -45.94 -6.27 -81.74
N PRO A 970 -46.56 -5.85 -82.86
CA PRO A 970 -46.34 -6.51 -84.13
C PRO A 970 -44.84 -6.48 -84.50
N GLU A 971 -44.20 -7.65 -84.54
CA GLU A 971 -42.86 -7.76 -85.10
C GLU A 971 -42.94 -7.41 -86.60
N PRO A 972 -42.07 -6.55 -87.14
CA PRO A 972 -41.98 -6.40 -88.59
C PRO A 972 -41.67 -7.77 -89.19
N SER A 973 -42.53 -8.23 -90.09
CA SER A 973 -42.44 -9.59 -90.62
C SER A 973 -41.03 -9.87 -91.15
N ARG A 974 -40.55 -11.12 -91.02
CA ARG A 974 -39.26 -11.53 -91.60
C ARG A 974 -39.15 -11.15 -93.08
N ALA A 975 -40.28 -11.13 -93.81
CA ALA A 975 -40.37 -10.65 -95.18
C ALA A 975 -40.07 -9.15 -95.31
N LEU A 976 -40.56 -8.29 -94.41
CA LEU A 976 -40.28 -6.85 -94.37
C LEU A 976 -38.81 -6.57 -94.01
N LEU A 977 -38.24 -7.30 -93.04
CA LEU A 977 -36.81 -7.20 -92.69
C LEU A 977 -35.90 -7.73 -93.81
N LEU A 978 -36.30 -8.80 -94.51
CA LEU A 978 -35.59 -9.32 -95.67
C LEU A 978 -35.71 -8.36 -96.87
N LEU A 979 -36.85 -7.68 -97.04
CA LEU A 979 -37.07 -6.66 -98.06
C LEU A 979 -36.21 -5.41 -97.80
N VAL A 980 -36.19 -4.90 -96.56
CA VAL A 980 -35.35 -3.76 -96.17
C VAL A 980 -33.85 -4.14 -96.21
N GLY A 981 -33.49 -5.35 -95.76
CA GLY A 981 -32.13 -5.87 -95.85
C GLY A 981 -31.66 -6.05 -97.30
N SER A 982 -32.52 -6.56 -98.19
CA SER A 982 -32.22 -6.68 -99.63
C SER A 982 -32.17 -5.32 -100.34
N LEU A 983 -33.00 -4.36 -99.94
CA LEU A 983 -32.92 -2.96 -100.41
C LEU A 983 -31.62 -2.26 -99.96
N LEU A 984 -31.17 -2.49 -98.72
CA LEU A 984 -29.89 -1.97 -98.21
C LEU A 984 -28.68 -2.66 -98.87
N LEU A 985 -28.75 -3.96 -99.15
CA LEU A 985 -27.75 -4.70 -99.95
C LEU A 985 -27.71 -4.20 -101.40
N ALA A 986 -28.85 -3.84 -101.99
CA ALA A 986 -28.93 -3.24 -103.31
C ALA A 986 -28.35 -1.80 -103.32
N TYR A 987 -28.53 -1.02 -102.25
CA TYR A 987 -27.94 0.30 -102.10
C TYR A 987 -26.41 0.26 -101.92
N ARG A 988 -25.88 -0.75 -101.21
CA ARG A 988 -24.42 -0.92 -101.00
C ARG A 988 -23.66 -1.38 -102.26
N ARG A 989 -24.33 -1.95 -103.27
CA ARG A 989 -23.73 -2.30 -104.58
C ARG A 989 -23.59 -1.11 -105.55
N LYS A 990 -23.99 0.10 -105.17
CA LYS A 990 -23.89 1.33 -105.98
C LYS A 990 -22.82 2.33 -105.51
N ARG A 991 -21.81 1.89 -104.75
CA ARG A 991 -20.52 2.57 -104.62
C ARG A 991 -19.39 1.63 -104.98
#